data_AF-A0A8J5I122-F1
#
_entry.id   AF-A0A8J5I122-F1
#
_cell.length_a   1.000
_cell.length_b   1.000
_cell.length_c   1.000
_cell.angle_alpha   90.00
_cell.angle_beta   90.00
_cell.angle_gamma   90.00
#
_symmetry.space_group_name_H-M   'P 1'
#
loop_
_entity.id
_entity.type
_entity.pdbx_description
1 polymer ?
#
loop_
_entity_poly.entity_id
_entity_poly.type
_entity_poly.pdbx_seq_one_letter_code
_entity_poly.pdbx_strand_id
1 'polypeptide(L)'
;MPLFFLSSLAFFSFFLARVPISSCIGFTFPRFDSESAIKSSGNRSIASDGSLQLTDGQPAASTYYAHPIPMWRAATNETANFSTYFEFSVSFPSGGAANSSPFGGFAFFLAPVDSFDHGTSNPINLSNGTTTSPDRLLAVEFDSFWANSISNGTAAVNNDSLAARISYTAISNLLVVRVEELKASPNSSPLNLTYRVDLRKVLPDQVLVGFSATNGSAAVLQRITNWNFTSDLEPESKKSALKLWMVAPAIALILALFLAALILYIWRGEGSLRTKILYWIILSVEKGVTFARRPLLWCRLMRRRGKGEDGNLSSGESMDDEFSTGTGPRRFSYRELALATNNFSEKRKLGQGGFGGVYKGFLVRSGSEVAVKKISSTSKQGRKEYASEVKIISRLRHRNLVQLLGWCHERGEFLLVYEFLPNGSLDRHLFRRPTSSSPPLPWEIRYNVAVGLAKALLYLHEEWEQCVVHRDIKPSNVMLDSGFNAKLGDFGLARLVDHQLGQHATGVAGTLGYLAPECFHTGKASKESDVYSFGVVALEIATGRRAVEHDKEAEEEVRLLEWVWDMNGKGRLIEAVDRRLEEQFEEAQFEAQMERLMLVGLWCAHPDQAQRPSMREAIQALRFEATAIPSLPKTMPVPVFQPLVPAPQGSISSTPTNTFGSLTTGR
;
A
#
# COMPACT_ATOMS: atom_id res chain seq x y z
N MET A 1 27.31 -28.99 -27.73
CA MET A 1 26.13 -28.42 -27.03
C MET A 1 26.33 -28.36 -25.50
N PRO A 2 27.33 -27.62 -24.97
CA PRO A 2 27.18 -27.10 -23.60
C PRO A 2 27.47 -25.60 -23.44
N LEU A 3 28.12 -24.94 -24.41
CA LEU A 3 28.50 -23.52 -24.31
C LEU A 3 27.36 -22.52 -24.55
N PHE A 4 26.28 -22.93 -25.22
CA PHE A 4 25.11 -22.07 -25.45
C PHE A 4 24.14 -21.98 -24.26
N PHE A 5 24.17 -22.96 -23.34
CA PHE A 5 23.32 -22.94 -22.15
C PHE A 5 23.90 -22.01 -21.06
N LEU A 6 25.23 -21.99 -20.90
CA LEU A 6 25.93 -21.15 -19.92
C LEU A 6 25.88 -19.66 -20.27
N SER A 7 25.90 -19.29 -21.56
CA SER A 7 25.79 -17.88 -21.97
C SER A 7 24.37 -17.32 -21.79
N SER A 8 23.33 -18.15 -21.96
CA SER A 8 21.93 -17.73 -21.74
C SER A 8 21.62 -17.48 -20.26
N LEU A 9 22.26 -18.24 -19.36
CA LEU A 9 22.11 -18.09 -17.91
C LEU A 9 22.79 -16.82 -17.38
N ALA A 10 23.95 -16.45 -17.95
CA ALA A 10 24.63 -15.19 -17.64
C ALA A 10 23.90 -13.95 -18.21
N PHE A 11 23.18 -14.11 -19.32
CA PHE A 11 22.37 -13.04 -19.91
C PHE A 11 21.07 -12.80 -19.13
N PHE A 12 20.47 -13.86 -18.56
CA PHE A 12 19.29 -13.77 -17.70
C PHE A 12 19.62 -13.26 -16.27
N SER A 13 20.79 -13.60 -15.72
CA SER A 13 21.22 -13.12 -14.40
C SER A 13 21.51 -11.61 -14.38
N PHE A 14 21.95 -11.04 -15.51
CA PHE A 14 22.22 -9.60 -15.62
C PHE A 14 20.94 -8.73 -15.67
N PHE A 15 19.80 -9.29 -16.13
CA PHE A 15 18.51 -8.58 -16.19
C PHE A 15 17.62 -8.78 -14.96
N LEU A 16 17.87 -9.81 -14.15
CA LEU A 16 17.20 -10.00 -12.85
C LEU A 16 17.81 -9.15 -11.72
N ALA A 17 18.96 -8.51 -11.94
CA ALA A 17 19.68 -7.76 -10.90
C ALA A 17 19.31 -6.27 -10.76
N ARG A 18 18.30 -5.74 -11.49
CA ARG A 18 17.87 -4.34 -11.33
C ARG A 18 16.35 -4.18 -11.36
N VAL A 19 15.69 -4.78 -10.37
CA VAL A 19 14.51 -4.13 -9.79
C VAL A 19 15.03 -2.89 -9.07
N PRO A 20 14.49 -1.67 -9.30
CA PRO A 20 14.73 -0.58 -8.37
C PRO A 20 14.08 -0.99 -7.06
N ILE A 21 14.88 -1.55 -6.16
CA ILE A 21 14.56 -1.59 -4.74
C ILE A 21 14.36 -0.12 -4.39
N SER A 22 13.17 0.26 -3.92
CA SER A 22 12.98 1.55 -3.26
C SER A 22 14.03 1.62 -2.17
N SER A 23 15.04 2.48 -2.34
CA SER A 23 16.07 2.62 -1.33
C SER A 23 15.48 3.50 -0.24
N CYS A 24 15.00 2.87 0.83
CA CYS A 24 14.73 3.60 2.08
C CYS A 24 16.00 4.32 2.50
N ILE A 25 15.91 5.63 2.75
CA ILE A 25 16.99 6.33 3.44
C ILE A 25 16.91 5.87 4.89
N GLY A 26 17.98 5.30 5.40
CA GLY A 26 18.04 4.98 6.81
C GLY A 26 19.45 4.79 7.30
N PHE A 27 19.63 4.97 8.59
CA PHE A 27 20.88 4.70 9.27
C PHE A 27 20.59 3.95 10.56
N THR A 28 21.60 3.22 11.03
CA THR A 28 21.55 2.55 12.32
C THR A 28 22.88 2.71 12.99
N PHE A 29 22.85 3.25 14.20
CA PHE A 29 23.98 3.43 15.10
C PHE A 29 23.76 2.52 16.31
N PRO A 30 24.23 1.26 16.25
CA PRO A 30 24.23 0.37 17.41
C PRO A 30 25.28 0.79 18.45
N ARG A 31 26.26 1.60 18.03
CA ARG A 31 27.26 2.34 18.84
C ARG A 31 27.64 3.62 18.10
N PHE A 32 28.16 4.60 18.83
CA PHE A 32 28.42 5.95 18.34
C PHE A 32 29.90 6.24 18.02
N ASP A 33 30.68 5.20 17.71
CA ASP A 33 32.14 5.23 17.53
C ASP A 33 32.61 5.91 16.22
N SER A 34 31.71 6.18 15.28
CA SER A 34 32.03 6.77 13.97
C SER A 34 31.76 8.28 13.95
N GLU A 35 32.83 9.08 13.98
CA GLU A 35 32.75 10.56 13.99
C GLU A 35 32.27 11.17 12.66
N SER A 36 32.36 10.45 11.53
CA SER A 36 32.11 11.04 10.22
C SER A 36 30.62 11.19 9.85
N ALA A 37 29.73 10.42 10.49
CA ALA A 37 28.31 10.39 10.16
C ALA A 37 27.43 11.23 11.10
N ILE A 38 27.96 11.65 12.25
CA ILE A 38 27.22 12.35 13.31
C ILE A 38 27.95 13.66 13.65
N LYS A 39 27.24 14.78 13.57
CA LYS A 39 27.73 16.11 13.95
C LYS A 39 27.17 16.53 15.30
N SER A 40 27.84 17.43 16.00
CA SER A 40 27.36 17.94 17.28
C SER A 40 27.68 19.42 17.46
N SER A 41 26.84 20.11 18.23
CA SER A 41 27.04 21.47 18.73
C SER A 41 27.05 21.41 20.26
N GLY A 42 28.05 22.02 20.89
CA GLY A 42 28.31 21.89 22.34
C GLY A 42 29.31 20.77 22.68
N ASN A 43 29.55 20.57 23.98
CA ASN A 43 30.47 19.54 24.47
C ASN A 43 29.78 18.18 24.50
N ARG A 44 30.11 17.33 23.52
CA ARG A 44 29.74 15.91 23.49
C ARG A 44 30.80 15.09 24.21
N SER A 45 30.39 14.07 24.96
CA SER A 45 31.27 12.94 25.30
C SER A 45 30.68 11.62 24.77
N ILE A 46 31.54 10.77 24.22
CA ILE A 46 31.20 9.37 23.93
C ILE A 46 31.68 8.58 25.15
N ALA A 47 30.79 7.80 25.75
CA ALA A 47 31.18 6.91 26.84
C ALA A 47 32.11 5.80 26.34
N SER A 48 32.90 5.22 27.25
CA SER A 48 33.77 4.07 26.94
C SER A 48 33.02 2.83 26.45
N ASP A 49 31.71 2.75 26.68
CA ASP A 49 30.82 1.69 26.21
C ASP A 49 30.26 1.95 24.78
N GLY A 50 30.63 3.07 24.15
CA GLY A 50 30.16 3.46 22.82
C GLY A 50 28.81 4.17 22.80
N SER A 51 28.23 4.50 23.97
CA SER A 51 26.99 5.29 24.06
C SER A 51 27.22 6.79 23.87
N LEU A 52 26.24 7.46 23.29
CA LEU A 52 26.23 8.92 23.11
C LEU A 52 25.75 9.57 24.40
N GLN A 53 26.62 10.29 25.11
CA GLN A 53 26.21 11.11 26.25
C GLN A 53 25.72 12.46 25.72
N LEU A 54 24.44 12.74 25.90
CA LEU A 54 23.82 14.01 25.50
C LEU A 54 24.12 15.13 26.52
N THR A 55 24.39 14.76 27.77
CA THR A 55 24.78 15.67 28.86
C THR A 55 25.92 15.04 29.67
N ASP A 56 26.96 15.80 30.01
CA ASP A 56 28.10 15.37 30.84
C ASP A 56 28.28 16.22 32.12
N GLY A 57 27.25 16.99 32.48
CA GLY A 57 27.28 17.99 33.55
C GLY A 57 27.51 19.44 33.08
N GLN A 58 27.71 19.68 31.78
CA GLN A 58 27.78 21.02 31.16
C GLN A 58 26.44 21.47 30.54
N PRO A 59 26.23 22.77 30.23
CA PRO A 59 24.97 23.28 29.72
C PRO A 59 24.79 23.00 28.23
N ALA A 60 23.78 22.16 27.94
CA ALA A 60 23.12 21.92 26.65
C ALA A 60 23.99 21.47 25.46
N ALA A 61 23.58 20.39 24.79
CA ALA A 61 24.23 19.90 23.57
C ALA A 61 23.18 19.42 22.56
N SER A 62 23.50 19.56 21.27
CA SER A 62 22.70 19.00 20.18
C SER A 62 23.55 18.11 19.28
N THR A 63 23.07 16.92 18.96
CA THR A 63 23.74 15.93 18.12
C THR A 63 22.82 15.51 16.98
N TYR A 64 23.28 15.52 15.74
CA TYR A 64 22.45 15.24 14.57
C TYR A 64 23.17 14.45 13.49
N TYR A 65 22.40 13.76 12.64
CA TYR A 65 22.91 13.03 11.50
C TYR A 65 23.43 13.99 10.43
N ALA A 66 24.64 13.75 9.94
CA ALA A 66 25.39 14.72 9.12
C ALA A 66 24.76 15.04 7.76
N HIS A 67 23.88 14.17 7.24
CA HIS A 67 23.28 14.31 5.92
C HIS A 67 21.80 14.71 6.04
N PRO A 68 21.36 15.80 5.37
CA PRO A 68 19.96 16.20 5.32
C PRO A 68 19.06 15.09 4.77
N ILE A 69 17.87 14.95 5.35
CA ILE A 69 16.87 13.96 4.99
C ILE A 69 15.68 14.66 4.32
N PRO A 70 15.29 14.27 3.11
CA PRO A 70 14.11 14.82 2.45
C PRO A 70 12.83 14.35 3.16
N MET A 71 11.95 15.30 3.47
CA MET A 71 10.67 15.06 4.17
C MET A 71 9.45 15.29 3.29
N TRP A 72 9.55 16.13 2.25
CA TRP A 72 8.52 16.28 1.23
C TRP A 72 9.07 16.95 -0.03
N ARG A 73 8.33 16.88 -1.15
CA ARG A 73 8.69 17.54 -2.41
C ARG A 73 7.52 18.33 -2.98
N ALA A 74 7.74 19.62 -3.25
CA ALA A 74 6.76 20.48 -3.89
C ALA A 74 6.39 19.99 -5.31
N ALA A 75 7.37 19.53 -6.09
CA ALA A 75 7.18 19.16 -7.50
C ALA A 75 6.28 17.92 -7.70
N THR A 76 6.32 16.97 -6.76
CA THR A 76 5.52 15.73 -6.82
C THR A 76 4.37 15.69 -5.81
N ASN A 77 4.30 16.69 -4.92
CA ASN A 77 3.40 16.71 -3.75
C ASN A 77 3.50 15.42 -2.90
N GLU A 78 4.70 14.84 -2.85
CA GLU A 78 5.01 13.63 -2.09
C GLU A 78 5.54 14.03 -0.71
N THR A 79 5.15 13.32 0.34
CA THR A 79 5.60 13.54 1.73
C THR A 79 6.08 12.22 2.28
N ALA A 80 7.23 12.23 2.95
CA ALA A 80 7.88 11.04 3.47
C ALA A 80 7.13 10.46 4.66
N ASN A 81 7.03 9.14 4.73
CA ASN A 81 6.84 8.44 5.99
C ASN A 81 8.21 8.27 6.64
N PHE A 82 8.27 8.44 7.96
CA PHE A 82 9.50 8.17 8.70
C PHE A 82 9.22 7.37 9.97
N SER A 83 10.23 6.61 10.40
CA SER A 83 10.24 5.93 11.69
C SER A 83 11.63 6.02 12.29
N THR A 84 11.71 6.43 13.55
CA THR A 84 12.92 6.41 14.35
C THR A 84 12.70 5.55 15.59
N TYR A 85 13.74 4.83 15.98
CA TYR A 85 13.80 4.03 17.18
C TYR A 85 15.10 4.35 17.89
N PHE A 86 15.04 4.62 19.19
CA PHE A 86 16.25 4.80 19.97
C PHE A 86 16.07 4.28 21.39
N GLU A 87 17.17 3.82 21.95
CA GLU A 87 17.26 3.36 23.33
C GLU A 87 18.02 4.42 24.12
N PHE A 88 17.50 4.75 25.29
CA PHE A 88 18.07 5.78 26.13
C PHE A 88 17.99 5.41 27.61
N SER A 89 18.89 6.00 28.39
CA SER A 89 18.88 5.90 29.84
C SER A 89 19.10 7.27 30.48
N VAL A 90 18.49 7.44 31.65
CA VAL A 90 18.59 8.65 32.45
C VAL A 90 19.09 8.24 33.83
N SER A 91 20.27 8.75 34.21
CA SER A 91 20.88 8.48 35.51
C SER A 91 20.93 9.76 36.34
N PHE A 92 20.38 9.68 37.55
CA PHE A 92 20.30 10.79 38.49
C PHE A 92 21.42 10.68 39.55
N PRO A 93 21.98 11.79 40.05
CA PRO A 93 22.99 11.77 41.11
C PRO A 93 22.41 11.27 42.45
N SER A 94 23.22 10.53 43.21
CA SER A 94 22.84 9.94 44.49
C SER A 94 22.46 11.02 45.51
N GLY A 95 21.20 11.03 45.96
CA GLY A 95 20.70 11.93 47.03
C GLY A 95 19.64 12.94 46.61
N GLY A 96 19.11 12.89 45.38
CA GLY A 96 18.00 13.74 44.95
C GLY A 96 16.68 13.42 45.68
N ALA A 97 16.11 14.40 46.38
CA ALA A 97 14.73 14.31 46.87
C ALA A 97 13.75 14.40 45.69
N ALA A 98 12.60 13.72 45.81
CA ALA A 98 11.50 13.83 44.85
C ALA A 98 10.92 15.25 44.86
N ASN A 99 11.50 16.14 44.07
CA ASN A 99 10.98 17.49 43.85
C ASN A 99 10.06 17.48 42.61
N SER A 100 9.05 18.37 42.61
CA SER A 100 8.07 18.51 41.53
C SER A 100 8.59 19.23 40.28
N SER A 101 9.87 19.64 40.25
CA SER A 101 10.49 20.33 39.11
C SER A 101 11.31 19.35 38.25
N PRO A 102 11.23 19.41 36.91
CA PRO A 102 12.02 18.55 36.04
C PRO A 102 13.52 18.74 36.30
N PHE A 103 14.27 17.64 36.33
CA PHE A 103 15.73 17.69 36.49
C PHE A 103 16.45 18.00 35.15
N GLY A 104 15.70 18.19 34.07
CA GLY A 104 16.17 18.46 32.72
C GLY A 104 15.34 17.69 31.69
N GLY A 105 15.86 17.56 30.47
CA GLY A 105 15.19 16.80 29.42
C GLY A 105 16.01 16.73 28.15
N PHE A 106 15.62 15.84 27.25
CA PHE A 106 16.10 15.85 25.87
C PHE A 106 14.93 15.76 24.90
N ALA A 107 15.16 16.20 23.67
CA ALA A 107 14.19 16.16 22.61
C ALA A 107 14.78 15.50 21.37
N PHE A 108 14.03 14.61 20.74
CA PHE A 108 14.26 14.23 19.35
C PHE A 108 13.70 15.33 18.45
N PHE A 109 14.45 15.78 17.44
CA PHE A 109 14.02 16.88 16.57
C PHE A 109 14.18 16.59 15.07
N LEU A 110 13.35 17.29 14.30
CA LEU A 110 13.48 17.53 12.86
C LEU A 110 13.59 19.04 12.64
N ALA A 111 14.77 19.51 12.24
CA ALA A 111 15.09 20.94 12.15
C ALA A 111 15.52 21.35 10.73
N PRO A 112 15.32 22.61 10.32
CA PRO A 112 15.89 23.15 9.10
C PRO A 112 17.41 22.96 9.03
N VAL A 113 17.95 22.79 7.83
CA VAL A 113 19.41 22.63 7.63
C VAL A 113 20.18 23.87 8.09
N ASP A 114 19.58 25.05 7.93
CA ASP A 114 20.18 26.34 8.28
C ASP A 114 20.12 26.63 9.79
N SER A 115 19.44 25.79 10.59
CA SER A 115 19.37 25.94 12.05
C SER A 115 20.72 25.79 12.75
N PHE A 116 21.77 25.36 12.04
CA PHE A 116 23.11 25.13 12.58
C PHE A 116 24.21 25.89 11.82
N ASP A 117 23.85 26.99 11.15
CA ASP A 117 24.75 27.68 10.22
C ASP A 117 25.95 28.40 10.89
N HIS A 118 27.12 28.22 10.27
CA HIS A 118 28.41 28.88 10.48
C HIS A 118 28.83 29.31 11.91
N GLY A 119 29.41 28.37 12.66
CA GLY A 119 30.46 28.68 13.64
C GLY A 119 30.03 29.30 14.98
N THR A 120 28.72 29.40 15.25
CA THR A 120 28.23 29.76 16.59
C THR A 120 27.75 28.51 17.33
N SER A 121 28.36 28.31 18.50
CA SER A 121 28.23 27.16 19.39
C SER A 121 26.91 27.12 20.16
N ASN A 122 25.79 27.47 19.53
CA ASN A 122 24.50 27.53 20.22
C ASN A 122 23.73 26.22 19.99
N PRO A 123 23.43 25.46 21.05
CA PRO A 123 22.48 24.34 21.00
C PRO A 123 21.11 24.86 20.55
N ILE A 124 20.28 24.00 19.96
CA ILE A 124 18.86 24.36 19.74
C ILE A 124 18.24 24.60 21.12
N ASN A 125 18.06 25.87 21.47
CA ASN A 125 17.48 26.28 22.73
C ASN A 125 15.95 26.27 22.59
N LEU A 126 15.35 25.11 22.85
CA LEU A 126 13.89 24.91 22.83
C LEU A 126 13.16 25.75 23.91
N SER A 127 13.87 26.40 24.83
CA SER A 127 13.29 27.01 26.04
C SER A 127 13.19 28.55 26.04
N ASN A 128 13.58 29.27 24.98
CA ASN A 128 13.43 30.73 24.93
C ASN A 128 12.79 31.20 23.62
N GLY A 129 11.50 31.55 23.69
CA GLY A 129 10.67 32.00 22.56
C GLY A 129 10.99 33.39 22.01
N THR A 130 12.25 33.65 21.65
CA THR A 130 12.70 34.95 21.12
C THR A 130 13.38 34.89 19.75
N THR A 131 13.30 33.78 18.99
CA THR A 131 13.76 33.77 17.60
C THR A 131 12.65 34.22 16.65
N THR A 132 12.87 35.33 15.96
CA THR A 132 11.92 36.05 15.09
C THR A 132 11.72 35.41 13.70
N SER A 133 11.86 34.10 13.56
CA SER A 133 11.45 33.37 12.36
C SER A 133 10.37 32.36 12.76
N PRO A 134 9.29 32.16 11.98
CA PRO A 134 8.30 31.14 12.31
C PRO A 134 9.02 29.79 12.36
N ASP A 135 9.22 29.27 13.57
CA ASP A 135 10.07 28.13 13.86
C ASP A 135 9.55 26.88 13.14
N ARG A 136 10.17 26.56 12.01
CA ARG A 136 9.86 25.38 11.20
C ARG A 136 10.50 24.12 11.79
N LEU A 137 10.21 23.83 13.07
CA LEU A 137 10.81 22.76 13.87
C LEU A 137 9.72 21.79 14.34
N LEU A 138 10.01 20.48 14.32
CA LEU A 138 9.23 19.47 15.03
C LEU A 138 10.12 18.85 16.10
N ALA A 139 9.67 18.80 17.34
CA ALA A 139 10.38 18.17 18.44
C ALA A 139 9.45 17.28 19.27
N VAL A 140 9.99 16.16 19.76
CA VAL A 140 9.35 15.30 20.76
C VAL A 140 10.21 15.33 22.01
N GLU A 141 9.69 15.96 23.07
CA GLU A 141 10.40 16.22 24.32
C GLU A 141 10.20 15.10 25.34
N PHE A 142 11.27 14.77 26.04
CA PHE A 142 11.36 13.78 27.10
C PHE A 142 11.87 14.46 28.37
N ASP A 143 10.92 14.84 29.23
CA ASP A 143 11.23 15.44 30.52
C ASP A 143 11.73 14.39 31.52
N SER A 144 12.83 14.71 32.19
CA SER A 144 13.45 13.85 33.20
C SER A 144 12.88 14.16 34.59
N PHE A 145 11.96 13.33 35.05
CA PHE A 145 11.42 13.36 36.43
C PHE A 145 11.92 12.17 37.24
N TRP A 146 12.09 12.34 38.55
CA TRP A 146 12.30 11.19 39.42
C TRP A 146 10.97 10.47 39.67
N ALA A 147 10.78 9.26 39.12
CA ALA A 147 9.59 8.45 39.34
C ALA A 147 9.94 6.96 39.54
N ASN A 148 9.05 6.24 40.24
CA ASN A 148 9.19 4.80 40.48
C ASN A 148 8.54 3.94 39.37
N SER A 149 7.80 4.56 38.44
CA SER A 149 7.09 3.90 37.33
C SER A 149 6.69 4.92 36.25
N ILE A 150 6.55 4.48 35.00
CA ILE A 150 5.99 5.30 33.91
C ILE A 150 4.51 5.57 34.19
N SER A 151 4.12 6.83 34.31
CA SER A 151 2.71 7.26 34.44
C SER A 151 2.42 8.39 33.44
N ASN A 152 1.15 8.58 33.05
CA ASN A 152 0.71 9.55 32.03
C ASN A 152 1.45 10.90 32.13
N GLY A 153 2.46 11.10 31.28
CA GLY A 153 3.26 12.34 31.21
C GLY A 153 4.61 12.35 31.95
N THR A 154 5.07 11.23 32.52
CA THR A 154 6.38 11.14 33.22
C THR A 154 7.12 9.88 32.79
N ALA A 155 8.32 10.06 32.20
CA ALA A 155 9.13 8.97 31.66
C ALA A 155 10.58 9.07 32.16
N ALA A 156 10.80 8.83 33.44
CA ALA A 156 12.12 8.39 33.90
C ALA A 156 11.99 7.56 35.18
N VAL A 157 12.33 6.29 35.06
CA VAL A 157 12.62 5.39 36.18
C VAL A 157 14.13 5.35 36.31
N ASN A 158 14.64 5.61 37.52
CA ASN A 158 16.07 5.74 37.75
C ASN A 158 16.81 4.45 37.34
N ASN A 159 17.81 4.59 36.46
CA ASN A 159 18.73 3.53 36.05
C ASN A 159 18.14 2.42 35.14
N ASP A 160 16.95 2.60 34.57
CA ASP A 160 16.39 1.68 33.58
C ASP A 160 16.66 2.12 32.14
N SER A 161 16.80 1.13 31.25
CA SER A 161 16.93 1.34 29.81
C SER A 161 15.55 1.43 29.20
N LEU A 162 15.22 2.59 28.65
CA LEU A 162 13.97 2.87 27.95
C LEU A 162 14.18 2.80 26.44
N ALA A 163 13.13 2.48 25.71
CA ALA A 163 13.10 2.56 24.26
C ALA A 163 11.97 3.46 23.81
N ALA A 164 12.27 4.38 22.90
CA ALA A 164 11.29 5.24 22.25
C ALA A 164 11.21 4.92 20.76
N ARG A 165 9.98 4.87 20.25
CA ARG A 165 9.68 4.74 18.83
C ARG A 165 8.79 5.91 18.41
N ILE A 166 9.28 6.69 17.45
CA ILE A 166 8.53 7.80 16.87
C ILE A 166 8.31 7.47 15.39
N SER A 167 7.07 7.49 14.96
CA SER A 167 6.71 7.20 13.56
C SER A 167 5.73 8.24 13.03
N TYR A 168 5.89 8.61 11.78
CA TYR A 168 5.03 9.56 11.09
C TYR A 168 4.47 8.94 9.82
N THR A 169 3.16 9.10 9.62
CA THR A 169 2.46 8.67 8.41
C THR A 169 1.96 9.88 7.63
N ALA A 170 2.55 10.11 6.46
CA ALA A 170 2.25 11.24 5.58
C ALA A 170 0.80 11.29 5.11
N ILE A 171 0.16 10.14 4.95
CA ILE A 171 -1.21 10.05 4.44
C ILE A 171 -2.23 10.53 5.47
N SER A 172 -1.99 10.26 6.75
CA SER A 172 -2.89 10.63 7.86
C SER A 172 -2.45 11.90 8.60
N ASN A 173 -1.28 12.45 8.27
CA ASN A 173 -0.58 13.49 9.03
C ASN A 173 -0.42 13.11 10.50
N LEU A 174 -0.24 11.82 10.81
CA LEU A 174 -0.24 11.31 12.18
C LEU A 174 1.18 10.98 12.63
N LEU A 175 1.61 11.63 13.72
CA LEU A 175 2.81 11.34 14.49
C LEU A 175 2.44 10.47 15.69
N VAL A 176 3.08 9.32 15.84
CA VAL A 176 2.87 8.37 16.94
C VAL A 176 4.18 8.22 17.71
N VAL A 177 4.13 8.43 19.02
CA VAL A 177 5.26 8.30 19.95
C VAL A 177 4.93 7.19 20.95
N ARG A 178 5.73 6.13 20.96
CA ARG A 178 5.64 5.04 21.93
C ARG A 178 6.91 5.00 22.78
N VAL A 179 6.75 4.85 24.09
CA VAL A 179 7.86 4.67 25.04
C VAL A 179 7.62 3.42 25.88
N GLU A 180 8.62 2.56 25.99
CA GLU A 180 8.56 1.31 26.73
C GLU A 180 9.83 1.07 27.55
N GLU A 181 9.72 0.27 28.60
CA GLU A 181 10.83 -0.09 29.48
C GLU A 181 11.39 -1.47 29.10
N LEU A 182 12.68 -1.57 28.81
CA LEU A 182 13.28 -2.77 28.24
C LEU A 182 13.43 -3.94 29.22
N LYS A 183 13.35 -3.68 30.54
CA LYS A 183 13.48 -4.68 31.62
C LYS A 183 12.22 -4.81 32.46
N ALA A 184 11.07 -4.42 31.92
CA ALA A 184 9.87 -4.28 32.72
C ALA A 184 9.26 -5.61 33.18
N SER A 185 8.56 -5.57 34.31
CA SER A 185 7.67 -6.63 34.78
C SER A 185 6.55 -6.87 33.75
N PRO A 186 6.05 -8.12 33.57
CA PRO A 186 5.02 -8.48 32.57
C PRO A 186 3.69 -7.70 32.63
N ASN A 187 3.49 -6.84 33.65
CA ASN A 187 2.30 -6.00 33.81
C ASN A 187 2.50 -4.52 33.43
N SER A 188 3.66 -4.12 32.90
CA SER A 188 3.88 -2.74 32.46
C SER A 188 3.25 -2.47 31.09
N SER A 189 2.50 -1.38 30.97
CA SER A 189 1.93 -0.92 29.69
C SER A 189 2.80 0.18 29.08
N PRO A 190 3.16 0.11 27.78
CA PRO A 190 3.94 1.16 27.14
C PRO A 190 3.13 2.46 27.05
N LEU A 191 3.80 3.60 27.22
CA LEU A 191 3.21 4.91 26.96
C LEU A 191 3.01 5.09 25.46
N ASN A 192 1.83 5.55 25.05
CA ASN A 192 1.51 5.77 23.64
C ASN A 192 0.83 7.13 23.48
N LEU A 193 1.43 8.02 22.69
CA LEU A 193 0.93 9.36 22.38
C LEU A 193 0.77 9.52 20.87
N THR A 194 -0.29 10.21 20.45
CA THR A 194 -0.58 10.48 19.04
C THR A 194 -0.83 11.97 18.84
N TYR A 195 -0.20 12.56 17.83
CA TYR A 195 -0.34 13.97 17.48
C TYR A 195 -0.51 14.14 15.97
N ARG A 196 -1.45 14.99 15.54
CA ARG A 196 -1.70 15.21 14.10
C ARG A 196 -1.00 16.49 13.64
N VAL A 197 -0.10 16.37 12.66
CA VAL A 197 0.72 17.46 12.12
C VAL A 197 0.96 17.26 10.62
N ASP A 198 0.68 18.27 9.80
CA ASP A 198 1.07 18.27 8.37
C ASP A 198 2.51 18.78 8.23
N LEU A 199 3.46 17.87 7.99
CA LEU A 199 4.87 18.24 7.93
C LEU A 199 5.19 19.25 6.82
N ARG A 200 4.38 19.39 5.77
CA ARG A 200 4.61 20.40 4.72
C ARG A 200 4.36 21.82 5.21
N LYS A 201 3.52 21.97 6.23
CA LYS A 201 3.21 23.26 6.84
C LYS A 201 4.24 23.66 7.89
N VAL A 202 4.87 22.67 8.52
CA VAL A 202 5.73 22.87 9.70
C VAL A 202 7.22 22.73 9.37
N LEU A 203 7.62 21.91 8.40
CA LEU A 203 9.03 21.64 8.09
C LEU A 203 9.39 22.07 6.65
N PRO A 204 10.67 22.43 6.40
CA PRO A 204 11.20 22.53 5.04
C PRO A 204 11.23 21.15 4.34
N ASP A 205 11.53 21.17 3.04
CA ASP A 205 11.59 19.98 2.18
C ASP A 205 12.71 19.01 2.57
N GLN A 206 13.81 19.53 3.16
CA GLN A 206 14.88 18.74 3.78
C GLN A 206 15.15 19.19 5.22
N VAL A 207 15.36 18.23 6.11
CA VAL A 207 15.63 18.47 7.54
C VAL A 207 16.87 17.76 8.03
N LEU A 208 17.44 18.25 9.11
CA LEU A 208 18.37 17.53 9.95
C LEU A 208 17.60 16.80 11.04
N VAL A 209 18.06 15.59 11.36
CA VAL A 209 17.46 14.74 12.39
C VAL A 209 18.46 14.52 13.50
N GLY A 210 18.05 14.72 14.74
CA GLY A 210 18.95 14.63 15.88
C GLY A 210 18.28 14.68 17.25
N PHE A 211 19.12 14.83 18.26
CA PHE A 211 18.75 14.99 19.66
C PHE A 211 19.30 16.31 20.20
N SER A 212 18.52 17.02 21.00
CA SER A 212 18.99 18.16 21.80
C SER A 212 18.71 17.87 23.27
N ALA A 213 19.66 18.13 24.16
CA ALA A 213 19.49 17.88 25.59
C ALA A 213 19.89 19.10 26.40
N THR A 214 19.24 19.28 27.56
CA THR A 214 19.53 20.34 28.51
C THR A 214 19.50 19.80 29.94
N ASN A 215 20.35 20.38 30.80
CA ASN A 215 20.31 20.12 32.24
C ASN A 215 19.37 21.15 32.90
N GLY A 216 18.52 20.70 33.82
CA GLY A 216 17.66 21.54 34.64
C GLY A 216 18.37 22.01 35.92
N SER A 217 17.66 22.00 37.04
CA SER A 217 18.19 22.45 38.35
C SER A 217 19.27 21.55 38.95
N ALA A 218 19.50 20.34 38.40
CA ALA A 218 20.61 19.46 38.78
C ALA A 218 21.16 18.74 37.54
N ALA A 219 22.44 18.38 37.56
CA ALA A 219 23.06 17.65 36.46
C ALA A 219 22.50 16.22 36.36
N VAL A 220 21.85 15.91 35.24
CA VAL A 220 21.34 14.57 34.93
C VAL A 220 22.16 14.01 33.77
N LEU A 221 22.50 12.74 33.84
CA LEU A 221 23.23 12.07 32.78
C LEU A 221 22.25 11.36 31.84
N GLN A 222 22.12 11.88 30.62
CA GLN A 222 21.24 11.36 29.58
C GLN A 222 22.08 10.71 28.48
N ARG A 223 21.79 9.44 28.16
CA ARG A 223 22.55 8.68 27.17
C ARG A 223 21.64 8.06 26.13
N ILE A 224 22.07 8.09 24.87
CA ILE A 224 21.50 7.28 23.78
C ILE A 224 22.45 6.12 23.52
N THR A 225 21.95 4.88 23.62
CA THR A 225 22.74 3.66 23.43
C THR A 225 22.59 3.08 22.03
N ASN A 226 21.41 3.24 21.44
CA ASN A 226 21.06 2.74 20.11
C ASN A 226 20.20 3.77 19.39
N TRP A 227 20.43 4.00 18.10
CA TRP A 227 19.59 4.86 17.30
C TRP A 227 19.45 4.37 15.86
N ASN A 228 18.22 4.22 15.41
CA ASN A 228 17.84 3.87 14.05
C ASN A 228 16.86 4.91 13.52
N PHE A 229 17.06 5.35 12.29
CA PHE A 229 16.11 6.18 11.56
C PHE A 229 15.88 5.61 10.16
N THR A 230 14.63 5.68 9.70
CA THR A 230 14.21 5.29 8.34
C THR A 230 13.23 6.30 7.76
N SER A 231 13.36 6.60 6.47
CA SER A 231 12.48 7.43 5.66
C SER A 231 12.35 6.81 4.26
N ASP A 232 11.17 6.89 3.66
CA ASP A 232 10.86 6.28 2.37
C ASP A 232 11.05 7.22 1.15
N LEU A 233 11.44 8.48 1.39
CA LEU A 233 11.64 9.47 0.34
C LEU A 233 13.12 9.53 -0.10
N GLU A 234 13.42 9.16 -1.35
CA GLU A 234 14.80 9.16 -1.86
C GLU A 234 15.38 10.58 -2.02
N PRO A 235 16.70 10.79 -1.77
CA PRO A 235 17.35 12.06 -2.06
C PRO A 235 17.45 12.22 -3.58
N GLU A 236 17.42 13.45 -4.08
CA GLU A 236 17.73 13.67 -5.49
C GLU A 236 19.16 13.23 -5.77
N SER A 237 19.32 12.03 -6.35
CA SER A 237 20.57 11.68 -6.99
C SER A 237 20.79 12.74 -8.06
N LYS A 238 21.85 13.56 -7.93
CA LYS A 238 22.49 14.14 -9.12
C LYS A 238 22.94 12.96 -9.96
N LYS A 239 22.03 12.40 -10.76
CA LYS A 239 22.37 11.49 -11.84
C LYS A 239 23.15 12.34 -12.82
N SER A 240 24.46 12.39 -12.61
CA SER A 240 25.37 12.36 -13.74
C SER A 240 24.83 11.24 -14.62
N ALA A 241 24.30 11.63 -15.78
CA ALA A 241 23.84 10.67 -16.77
C ALA A 241 24.96 9.66 -16.94
N LEU A 242 24.77 8.45 -16.41
CA LEU A 242 25.70 7.35 -16.61
C LEU A 242 25.73 7.20 -18.13
N LYS A 243 26.83 7.64 -18.75
CA LYS A 243 26.94 7.86 -20.19
C LYS A 243 26.72 6.52 -20.90
N LEU A 244 25.48 6.22 -21.24
CA LEU A 244 25.07 5.01 -21.94
C LEU A 244 25.78 4.90 -23.31
N TRP A 245 26.21 6.04 -23.86
CA TRP A 245 27.05 6.12 -25.06
C TRP A 245 28.46 5.52 -24.89
N MET A 246 28.98 5.37 -23.66
CA MET A 246 30.29 4.72 -23.45
C MET A 246 30.24 3.19 -23.55
N VAL A 247 29.06 2.57 -23.45
CA VAL A 247 28.89 1.11 -23.50
C VAL A 247 28.67 0.61 -24.94
N ALA A 248 28.14 1.46 -25.82
CA ALA A 248 27.88 1.14 -27.21
C ALA A 248 29.13 0.72 -28.03
N PRO A 249 30.31 1.37 -27.88
CA PRO A 249 31.52 0.95 -28.58
C PRO A 249 32.02 -0.43 -28.15
N ALA A 250 31.89 -0.76 -26.85
CA ALA A 250 32.30 -2.06 -26.32
C ALA A 250 31.41 -3.20 -26.85
N ILE A 251 30.10 -2.97 -26.93
CA ILE A 251 29.14 -3.94 -27.51
C ILE A 251 29.40 -4.10 -29.02
N ALA A 252 29.64 -3.01 -29.74
CA ALA A 252 29.96 -3.04 -31.17
C ALA A 252 31.26 -3.82 -31.44
N LEU A 253 32.28 -3.65 -30.60
CA LEU A 253 33.55 -4.38 -30.70
C LEU A 253 33.36 -5.89 -30.47
N ILE A 254 32.57 -6.28 -29.47
CA ILE A 254 32.27 -7.69 -29.18
C ILE A 254 31.52 -8.34 -30.36
N LEU A 255 30.54 -7.64 -30.93
CA LEU A 255 29.79 -8.13 -32.10
C LEU A 255 30.68 -8.26 -33.33
N ALA A 256 31.60 -7.31 -33.55
CA ALA A 256 32.56 -7.36 -34.67
C ALA A 256 33.53 -8.54 -34.53
N LEU A 257 34.04 -8.80 -33.32
CA LEU A 257 34.92 -9.94 -33.04
C LEU A 257 34.20 -11.28 -33.21
N PHE A 258 32.93 -11.36 -32.80
CA PHE A 258 32.11 -12.55 -33.02
C PHE A 258 31.86 -12.82 -34.52
N LEU A 259 31.61 -11.77 -35.30
CA LEU A 259 31.43 -11.88 -36.74
C LEU A 259 32.73 -12.31 -37.44
N ALA A 260 33.87 -11.76 -37.03
CA ALA A 260 35.18 -12.14 -37.56
C ALA A 260 35.53 -13.61 -37.25
N ALA A 261 35.26 -14.07 -36.02
CA ALA A 261 35.44 -15.46 -35.63
C ALA A 261 34.52 -16.41 -36.43
N LEU A 262 33.28 -16.00 -36.70
CA LEU A 262 32.34 -16.75 -37.52
C LEU A 262 32.81 -16.87 -38.98
N ILE A 263 33.33 -15.76 -39.54
CA ILE A 263 33.90 -15.75 -40.90
C ILE A 263 35.12 -16.67 -40.98
N LEU A 264 36.05 -16.59 -40.03
CA LEU A 264 37.23 -17.46 -39.97
C LEU A 264 36.87 -18.94 -39.79
N TYR A 265 35.84 -19.23 -38.99
CA TYR A 265 35.33 -20.59 -38.79
C TYR A 265 34.77 -21.17 -40.11
N ILE A 266 34.01 -20.37 -40.86
CA ILE A 266 33.50 -20.75 -42.18
C ILE A 266 34.66 -20.93 -43.19
N TRP A 267 35.70 -20.10 -43.11
CA TRP A 267 36.85 -20.13 -44.01
C TRP A 267 37.87 -21.25 -43.71
N ARG A 268 37.71 -21.99 -42.61
CA ARG A 268 38.60 -23.09 -42.20
C ARG A 268 37.98 -24.49 -42.30
N GLY A 269 36.65 -24.61 -42.39
CA GLY A 269 35.98 -25.92 -42.52
C GLY A 269 36.12 -26.52 -43.92
N GLU A 270 36.34 -27.83 -44.07
CA GLU A 270 36.43 -28.48 -45.39
C GLU A 270 35.06 -28.60 -46.09
N GLY A 271 35.11 -28.71 -47.42
CA GLY A 271 34.09 -28.31 -48.41
C GLY A 271 32.69 -28.94 -48.36
N SER A 272 32.32 -29.70 -47.33
CA SER A 272 30.94 -30.18 -47.12
C SER A 272 30.14 -29.30 -46.14
N LEU A 273 30.82 -28.68 -45.16
CA LEU A 273 30.16 -27.82 -44.18
C LEU A 273 29.92 -26.40 -44.71
N ARG A 274 30.85 -25.89 -45.54
CA ARG A 274 30.74 -24.55 -46.16
C ARG A 274 29.52 -24.46 -47.07
N THR A 275 29.27 -25.48 -47.88
CA THR A 275 28.16 -25.55 -48.83
C THR A 275 26.82 -25.59 -48.10
N LYS A 276 26.73 -26.31 -46.98
CA LYS A 276 25.52 -26.36 -46.14
C LYS A 276 25.23 -25.01 -45.48
N ILE A 277 26.25 -24.30 -44.99
CA ILE A 277 26.08 -22.98 -44.37
C ILE A 277 25.72 -21.92 -45.42
N LEU A 278 26.37 -21.93 -46.58
CA LEU A 278 26.03 -21.03 -47.69
C LEU A 278 24.59 -21.26 -48.18
N TYR A 279 24.16 -22.52 -48.27
CA TYR A 279 22.80 -22.89 -48.63
C TYR A 279 21.77 -22.34 -47.64
N TRP A 280 22.03 -22.41 -46.32
CA TRP A 280 21.15 -21.82 -45.31
C TRP A 280 21.10 -20.29 -45.35
N ILE A 281 22.21 -19.62 -45.66
CA ILE A 281 22.26 -18.16 -45.81
C ILE A 281 21.47 -17.72 -47.05
N ILE A 282 21.62 -18.41 -48.18
CA ILE A 282 20.88 -18.14 -49.41
C ILE A 282 19.37 -18.35 -49.19
N LEU A 283 18.97 -19.44 -48.52
CA LEU A 283 17.57 -19.71 -48.18
C LEU A 283 16.96 -18.63 -47.27
N SER A 284 17.78 -18.05 -46.38
CA SER A 284 17.36 -16.99 -45.46
C SER A 284 17.18 -15.64 -46.20
N VAL A 285 18.01 -15.37 -47.21
CA VAL A 285 17.89 -14.17 -48.06
C VAL A 285 16.71 -14.29 -49.02
N GLU A 286 16.44 -15.46 -49.61
CA GLU A 286 15.24 -15.68 -50.44
C GLU A 286 13.93 -15.52 -49.65
N LYS A 287 13.88 -16.05 -48.41
CA LYS A 287 12.72 -15.86 -47.52
C LYS A 287 12.60 -14.41 -47.01
N GLY A 288 13.70 -13.68 -46.89
CA GLY A 288 13.70 -12.26 -46.53
C GLY A 288 13.20 -11.34 -47.66
N VAL A 289 13.60 -11.60 -48.91
CA VAL A 289 13.22 -10.78 -50.08
C VAL A 289 11.74 -10.97 -50.47
N THR A 290 11.16 -12.16 -50.22
CA THR A 290 9.73 -12.41 -50.41
C THR A 290 8.86 -11.75 -49.32
N PHE A 291 9.38 -11.59 -48.10
CA PHE A 291 8.70 -10.86 -47.02
C PHE A 291 8.72 -9.34 -47.21
N ALA A 292 9.79 -8.79 -47.82
CA ALA A 292 9.95 -7.35 -48.08
C ALA A 292 9.10 -6.81 -49.26
N ARG A 293 8.56 -7.68 -50.13
CA ARG A 293 7.72 -7.26 -51.28
C ARG A 293 6.22 -7.16 -50.97
N ARG A 294 5.75 -7.73 -49.86
CA ARG A 294 4.33 -7.71 -49.46
C ARG A 294 3.83 -6.37 -48.88
N PRO A 295 4.62 -5.54 -48.17
CA PRO A 295 4.17 -4.23 -47.69
C PRO A 295 4.09 -3.19 -48.82
N LEU A 296 4.95 -3.27 -49.84
CA LEU A 296 5.00 -2.32 -50.96
C LEU A 296 3.82 -2.50 -51.95
N LEU A 297 3.33 -3.73 -52.13
CA LEU A 297 2.12 -3.99 -52.92
C LEU A 297 0.84 -3.63 -52.13
N TRP A 298 0.83 -3.89 -50.81
CA TRP A 298 -0.26 -3.50 -49.91
C TRP A 298 -0.41 -1.98 -49.80
N CYS A 299 0.70 -1.24 -49.74
CA CYS A 299 0.70 0.23 -49.74
C CYS A 299 0.27 0.84 -51.08
N ARG A 300 0.48 0.15 -52.22
CA ARG A 300 -0.05 0.60 -53.53
C ARG A 300 -1.54 0.26 -53.72
N LEU A 301 -2.03 -0.81 -53.10
CA LEU A 301 -3.47 -1.15 -53.10
C LEU A 301 -4.28 -0.31 -52.10
N MET A 302 -3.72 0.04 -50.94
CA MET A 302 -4.37 0.92 -49.95
C MET A 302 -4.47 2.40 -50.37
N ARG A 303 -3.71 2.84 -51.38
CA ARG A 303 -3.71 4.23 -51.86
C ARG A 303 -4.64 4.50 -53.05
N ARG A 304 -5.45 3.51 -53.47
CA ARG A 304 -6.49 3.66 -54.50
C ARG A 304 -7.92 3.33 -54.02
N ARG A 305 -8.15 3.06 -52.74
CA ARG A 305 -9.48 2.73 -52.20
C ARG A 305 -10.05 3.80 -51.26
N GLY A 306 -9.83 5.06 -51.62
CA GLY A 306 -10.49 6.24 -51.04
C GLY A 306 -11.09 7.10 -52.14
N LYS A 307 -12.19 6.64 -52.76
CA LYS A 307 -13.16 7.44 -53.54
C LYS A 307 -14.30 6.54 -54.08
N GLY A 308 -15.55 6.93 -53.83
CA GLY A 308 -16.82 6.47 -54.48
C GLY A 308 -17.28 5.06 -54.11
N GLU A 309 -18.42 4.88 -53.43
CA GLU A 309 -19.83 4.92 -53.88
C GLU A 309 -20.38 3.54 -54.29
N ASP A 310 -21.51 3.20 -53.65
CA ASP A 310 -22.64 2.32 -53.98
C ASP A 310 -22.46 0.94 -54.65
N GLY A 311 -23.19 -0.05 -54.12
CA GLY A 311 -23.46 -1.29 -54.85
C GLY A 311 -23.72 -2.53 -53.98
N ASN A 312 -25.01 -2.77 -53.76
CA ASN A 312 -25.67 -3.98 -53.24
C ASN A 312 -25.17 -5.31 -53.89
N LEU A 313 -24.95 -6.39 -53.12
CA LEU A 313 -25.57 -7.74 -53.24
C LEU A 313 -24.76 -8.87 -52.55
N SER A 314 -25.46 -9.50 -51.61
CA SER A 314 -25.58 -10.94 -51.29
C SER A 314 -24.41 -11.93 -51.50
N SER A 315 -24.18 -12.67 -50.40
CA SER A 315 -24.24 -14.14 -50.29
C SER A 315 -22.96 -14.77 -49.74
N GLY A 316 -23.14 -15.48 -48.63
CA GLY A 316 -22.09 -16.19 -47.91
C GLY A 316 -22.45 -16.38 -46.44
N GLU A 317 -23.68 -16.82 -46.17
CA GLU A 317 -23.96 -17.51 -44.91
C GLU A 317 -23.13 -18.79 -44.88
N SER A 318 -22.17 -18.88 -43.96
CA SER A 318 -21.60 -20.15 -43.53
C SER A 318 -21.42 -20.09 -42.02
N MET A 319 -22.40 -20.67 -41.32
CA MET A 319 -22.29 -21.45 -40.07
C MET A 319 -20.93 -21.42 -39.36
N ASP A 320 -20.58 -20.31 -38.72
CA ASP A 320 -19.51 -20.25 -37.70
C ASP A 320 -19.92 -19.44 -36.44
N ASP A 321 -21.16 -18.95 -36.36
CA ASP A 321 -21.65 -18.14 -35.24
C ASP A 321 -22.28 -18.95 -34.09
N GLU A 322 -22.21 -20.28 -34.10
CA GLU A 322 -22.83 -21.12 -33.04
C GLU A 322 -21.83 -21.81 -32.08
N PHE A 323 -20.54 -21.48 -32.13
CA PHE A 323 -19.56 -21.99 -31.16
C PHE A 323 -18.59 -20.94 -30.57
N SER A 324 -18.95 -19.65 -30.67
CA SER A 324 -18.22 -18.56 -30.00
C SER A 324 -18.74 -18.25 -28.58
N THR A 325 -19.44 -19.19 -27.92
CA THR A 325 -19.74 -19.14 -26.48
C THR A 325 -18.56 -19.67 -25.66
N GLY A 326 -17.34 -19.22 -25.96
CA GLY A 326 -16.21 -19.44 -25.07
C GLY A 326 -16.50 -18.76 -23.74
N THR A 327 -16.61 -19.53 -22.66
CA THR A 327 -17.00 -19.16 -21.28
C THR A 327 -16.05 -18.16 -20.58
N GLY A 328 -15.18 -17.49 -21.33
CA GLY A 328 -14.13 -16.56 -20.87
C GLY A 328 -14.28 -15.15 -21.46
N PRO A 329 -13.64 -14.13 -20.86
CA PRO A 329 -13.65 -12.78 -21.43
C PRO A 329 -12.92 -12.75 -22.78
N ARG A 330 -13.52 -12.14 -23.80
CA ARG A 330 -12.92 -12.07 -25.15
C ARG A 330 -12.12 -10.80 -25.38
N ARG A 331 -11.27 -10.80 -26.40
CA ARG A 331 -10.58 -9.59 -26.87
C ARG A 331 -11.52 -8.78 -27.77
N PHE A 332 -11.61 -7.48 -27.51
CA PHE A 332 -12.34 -6.51 -28.32
C PHE A 332 -11.37 -5.63 -29.11
N SER A 333 -11.78 -5.19 -30.30
CA SER A 333 -11.04 -4.16 -31.03
C SER A 333 -11.38 -2.76 -30.50
N TYR A 334 -10.44 -1.81 -30.58
CA TYR A 334 -10.70 -0.43 -30.18
C TYR A 334 -11.86 0.19 -30.97
N ARG A 335 -11.94 -0.12 -32.26
CA ARG A 335 -13.00 0.41 -33.16
C ARG A 335 -14.38 -0.05 -32.71
N GLU A 336 -14.52 -1.32 -32.33
CA GLU A 336 -15.78 -1.87 -31.83
C GLU A 336 -16.25 -1.13 -30.56
N LEU A 337 -15.35 -0.95 -29.59
CA LEU A 337 -15.67 -0.25 -28.34
C LEU A 337 -15.90 1.25 -28.53
N ALA A 338 -15.16 1.88 -29.44
CA ALA A 338 -15.39 3.28 -29.81
C ALA A 338 -16.79 3.45 -30.43
N LEU A 339 -17.21 2.57 -31.36
CA LEU A 339 -18.56 2.61 -31.91
C LEU A 339 -19.63 2.36 -30.84
N ALA A 340 -19.43 1.34 -30.00
CA ALA A 340 -20.36 0.97 -28.93
C ALA A 340 -20.60 2.12 -27.94
N THR A 341 -19.57 2.93 -27.67
CA THR A 341 -19.61 4.05 -26.70
C THR A 341 -19.82 5.43 -27.36
N ASN A 342 -20.12 5.48 -28.66
CA ASN A 342 -20.19 6.71 -29.44
C ASN A 342 -18.93 7.58 -29.28
N ASN A 343 -17.78 6.99 -29.58
CA ASN A 343 -16.43 7.53 -29.40
C ASN A 343 -16.15 8.02 -27.97
N PHE A 344 -16.53 7.23 -26.96
CA PHE A 344 -16.38 7.59 -25.55
C PHE A 344 -17.01 8.94 -25.21
N SER A 345 -18.21 9.18 -25.74
CA SER A 345 -18.94 10.45 -25.54
C SER A 345 -19.19 10.69 -24.06
N GLU A 346 -18.97 11.93 -23.59
CA GLU A 346 -19.29 12.33 -22.21
C GLU A 346 -20.77 12.12 -21.87
N LYS A 347 -21.69 12.16 -22.86
CA LYS A 347 -23.11 11.84 -22.66
C LYS A 347 -23.35 10.39 -22.23
N ARG A 348 -22.43 9.48 -22.55
CA ARG A 348 -22.48 8.05 -22.17
C ARG A 348 -21.62 7.74 -20.95
N LYS A 349 -21.00 8.73 -20.33
CA LYS A 349 -20.13 8.52 -19.18
C LYS A 349 -20.95 8.18 -17.94
N LEU A 350 -20.66 7.04 -17.35
CA LEU A 350 -21.30 6.56 -16.12
C LEU A 350 -20.60 7.11 -14.87
N GLY A 351 -19.29 7.35 -14.96
CA GLY A 351 -18.48 7.90 -13.87
C GLY A 351 -17.02 8.06 -14.26
N GLN A 352 -16.25 8.69 -13.38
CA GLN A 352 -14.81 8.88 -13.51
C GLN A 352 -14.15 8.63 -12.15
N GLY A 353 -13.17 7.74 -12.12
CA GLY A 353 -12.36 7.46 -10.93
C GLY A 353 -10.89 7.80 -11.17
N GLY A 354 -10.03 7.52 -10.18
CA GLY A 354 -8.57 7.72 -10.28
C GLY A 354 -7.89 6.92 -11.39
N PHE A 355 -8.60 5.93 -11.95
CA PHE A 355 -8.08 4.98 -12.92
C PHE A 355 -8.59 5.23 -14.35
N GLY A 356 -9.50 6.20 -14.54
CA GLY A 356 -10.06 6.55 -15.85
C GLY A 356 -11.58 6.68 -15.86
N GLY A 357 -12.15 6.77 -17.06
CA GLY A 357 -13.58 6.97 -17.29
C GLY A 357 -14.32 5.67 -17.59
N VAL A 358 -15.53 5.52 -17.06
CA VAL A 358 -16.42 4.38 -17.37
C VAL A 358 -17.56 4.88 -18.25
N TYR A 359 -17.81 4.21 -19.37
CA TYR A 359 -18.78 4.60 -20.38
C TYR A 359 -19.81 3.50 -20.63
N LYS A 360 -21.08 3.86 -20.74
CA LYS A 360 -22.14 2.97 -21.21
C LYS A 360 -21.93 2.70 -22.70
N GLY A 361 -21.87 1.42 -23.08
CA GLY A 361 -21.76 0.97 -24.45
C GLY A 361 -22.91 0.05 -24.85
N PHE A 362 -23.15 -0.07 -26.15
CA PHE A 362 -24.05 -1.08 -26.71
C PHE A 362 -23.30 -1.91 -27.76
N LEU A 363 -23.13 -3.20 -27.48
CA LEU A 363 -22.46 -4.13 -28.39
C LEU A 363 -23.46 -4.65 -29.42
N VAL A 364 -23.41 -4.10 -30.64
CA VAL A 364 -24.36 -4.42 -31.73
C VAL A 364 -24.40 -5.92 -32.05
N ARG A 365 -23.24 -6.60 -32.07
CA ARG A 365 -23.16 -8.03 -32.41
C ARG A 365 -23.86 -8.94 -31.40
N SER A 366 -23.85 -8.59 -30.12
CA SER A 366 -24.45 -9.41 -29.06
C SER A 366 -25.78 -8.84 -28.54
N GLY A 367 -26.21 -7.68 -29.04
CA GLY A 367 -27.40 -6.97 -28.56
C GLY A 367 -27.34 -6.57 -27.08
N SER A 368 -26.14 -6.42 -26.50
CA SER A 368 -25.96 -6.27 -25.05
C SER A 368 -25.50 -4.87 -24.65
N GLU A 369 -26.07 -4.33 -23.57
CA GLU A 369 -25.53 -3.16 -22.90
C GLU A 369 -24.31 -3.53 -22.05
N VAL A 370 -23.26 -2.71 -22.10
CA VAL A 370 -21.99 -2.95 -21.40
C VAL A 370 -21.47 -1.69 -20.72
N ALA A 371 -20.60 -1.88 -19.73
CA ALA A 371 -19.80 -0.81 -19.13
C ALA A 371 -18.35 -0.94 -19.62
N VAL A 372 -17.86 0.09 -20.30
CA VAL A 372 -16.49 0.14 -20.85
C VAL A 372 -15.65 1.07 -19.98
N LYS A 373 -14.75 0.50 -19.17
CA LYS A 373 -13.77 1.22 -18.36
C LYS A 373 -12.54 1.50 -19.21
N LYS A 374 -12.33 2.76 -19.58
CA LYS A 374 -11.14 3.25 -20.29
C LYS A 374 -10.10 3.69 -19.27
N ILE A 375 -9.01 2.91 -19.15
CA ILE A 375 -7.95 3.17 -18.18
C ILE A 375 -7.05 4.30 -18.68
N SER A 376 -6.70 5.24 -17.80
CA SER A 376 -5.76 6.30 -18.14
C SER A 376 -4.38 5.74 -18.49
N SER A 377 -3.91 5.96 -19.71
CA SER A 377 -2.63 5.44 -20.21
C SER A 377 -1.41 6.21 -19.71
N THR A 378 -1.60 7.31 -18.98
CA THR A 378 -0.54 8.24 -18.57
C THR A 378 0.24 7.81 -17.32
N SER A 379 -0.27 6.85 -16.52
CA SER A 379 0.39 6.42 -15.28
C SER A 379 0.93 4.99 -15.37
N LYS A 380 2.12 4.74 -14.80
CA LYS A 380 2.67 3.38 -14.64
C LYS A 380 1.75 2.49 -13.78
N GLN A 381 0.98 3.11 -12.89
CA GLN A 381 0.04 2.45 -12.00
C GLN A 381 -1.18 1.90 -12.76
N GLY A 382 -1.77 2.67 -13.67
CA GLY A 382 -2.95 2.23 -14.45
C GLY A 382 -2.67 0.98 -15.30
N ARG A 383 -1.45 0.84 -15.83
CA ARG A 383 -1.04 -0.39 -16.54
C ARG A 383 -0.96 -1.61 -15.62
N LYS A 384 -0.44 -1.44 -14.40
CA LYS A 384 -0.37 -2.52 -13.41
C LYS A 384 -1.77 -2.97 -12.99
N GLU A 385 -2.68 -2.02 -12.80
CA GLU A 385 -4.07 -2.30 -12.46
C GLU A 385 -4.82 -3.00 -13.59
N TYR A 386 -4.69 -2.52 -14.82
CA TYR A 386 -5.24 -3.21 -15.99
C TYR A 386 -4.74 -4.66 -16.07
N ALA A 387 -3.43 -4.88 -15.92
CA ALA A 387 -2.85 -6.22 -15.97
C ALA A 387 -3.33 -7.10 -14.81
N SER A 388 -3.44 -6.53 -13.61
CA SER A 388 -3.95 -7.21 -12.42
C SER A 388 -5.41 -7.62 -12.60
N GLU A 389 -6.23 -6.69 -13.06
CA GLU A 389 -7.66 -6.89 -13.29
C GLU A 389 -7.87 -7.98 -14.33
N VAL A 390 -7.26 -7.87 -15.52
CA VAL A 390 -7.32 -8.94 -16.56
C VAL A 390 -6.83 -10.29 -16.01
N LYS A 391 -5.75 -10.32 -15.21
CA LYS A 391 -5.21 -11.57 -14.66
C LYS A 391 -6.16 -12.24 -13.66
N ILE A 392 -6.79 -11.46 -12.79
CA ILE A 392 -7.59 -11.95 -11.67
C ILE A 392 -9.05 -12.15 -12.10
N ILE A 393 -9.75 -11.07 -12.49
CA ILE A 393 -11.21 -11.12 -12.72
C ILE A 393 -11.61 -11.97 -13.92
N SER A 394 -10.68 -12.24 -14.86
CA SER A 394 -10.98 -13.10 -16.01
C SER A 394 -11.33 -14.53 -15.62
N ARG A 395 -10.77 -15.03 -14.51
CA ARG A 395 -10.92 -16.40 -14.00
C ARG A 395 -12.02 -16.54 -12.96
N LEU A 396 -12.42 -15.44 -12.35
CA LEU A 396 -13.43 -15.44 -11.29
C LEU A 396 -14.84 -15.46 -11.89
N ARG A 397 -15.71 -16.27 -11.30
CA ARG A 397 -17.13 -16.38 -11.67
C ARG A 397 -17.96 -16.57 -10.41
N HIS A 398 -18.70 -15.54 -10.03
CA HIS A 398 -19.59 -15.60 -8.87
C HIS A 398 -20.73 -14.59 -9.03
N ARG A 399 -21.92 -14.93 -8.53
CA ARG A 399 -23.13 -14.09 -8.69
C ARG A 399 -22.99 -12.69 -8.09
N ASN A 400 -22.18 -12.56 -7.02
CA ASN A 400 -21.90 -11.31 -6.34
C ASN A 400 -20.58 -10.65 -6.78
N LEU A 401 -20.03 -11.02 -7.94
CA LEU A 401 -18.92 -10.32 -8.58
C LEU A 401 -19.39 -9.72 -9.91
N VAL A 402 -18.85 -8.55 -10.28
CA VAL A 402 -19.12 -7.94 -11.59
C VAL A 402 -18.41 -8.75 -12.68
N GLN A 403 -19.17 -9.21 -13.67
CA GLN A 403 -18.67 -10.05 -14.74
C GLN A 403 -17.84 -9.26 -15.76
N LEU A 404 -16.57 -9.62 -15.93
CA LEU A 404 -15.75 -9.15 -17.05
C LEU A 404 -16.14 -9.91 -18.32
N LEU A 405 -16.59 -9.19 -19.34
CA LEU A 405 -16.96 -9.70 -20.66
C LEU A 405 -15.78 -9.70 -21.62
N GLY A 406 -14.82 -8.81 -21.42
CA GLY A 406 -13.60 -8.78 -22.21
C GLY A 406 -12.70 -7.58 -21.99
N TRP A 407 -11.71 -7.46 -22.86
CA TRP A 407 -10.66 -6.46 -22.74
C TRP A 407 -10.17 -5.99 -24.11
N CYS A 408 -9.56 -4.81 -24.14
CA CYS A 408 -8.91 -4.26 -25.32
C CYS A 408 -7.55 -3.65 -24.93
N HIS A 409 -6.52 -4.03 -25.68
CA HIS A 409 -5.21 -3.38 -25.64
C HIS A 409 -4.75 -3.15 -27.07
N GLU A 410 -5.03 -1.95 -27.57
CA GLU A 410 -4.72 -1.51 -28.93
C GLU A 410 -4.38 -0.03 -28.91
N ARG A 411 -3.45 0.41 -29.76
CA ARG A 411 -3.10 1.84 -29.92
C ARG A 411 -2.64 2.54 -28.63
N GLY A 412 -2.09 1.79 -27.66
CA GLY A 412 -1.67 2.32 -26.36
C GLY A 412 -2.83 2.60 -25.40
N GLU A 413 -4.04 2.19 -25.76
CA GLU A 413 -5.25 2.32 -24.94
C GLU A 413 -5.54 0.98 -24.24
N PHE A 414 -5.93 1.06 -22.97
CA PHE A 414 -6.28 -0.08 -22.13
C PHE A 414 -7.76 0.03 -21.75
N LEU A 415 -8.59 -0.92 -22.18
CA LEU A 415 -10.01 -0.92 -21.90
C LEU A 415 -10.48 -2.26 -21.36
N LEU A 416 -11.43 -2.20 -20.43
CA LEU A 416 -12.09 -3.35 -19.83
C LEU A 416 -13.59 -3.24 -20.08
N VAL A 417 -14.23 -4.35 -20.42
CA VAL A 417 -15.65 -4.43 -20.77
C VAL A 417 -16.36 -5.31 -19.76
N TYR A 418 -17.32 -4.75 -19.03
CA TYR A 418 -18.13 -5.43 -18.03
C TYR A 418 -19.59 -5.48 -18.42
N GLU A 419 -20.34 -6.35 -17.76
CA GLU A 419 -21.81 -6.26 -17.74
C GLU A 419 -22.27 -4.86 -17.29
N PHE A 420 -23.33 -4.34 -17.92
CA PHE A 420 -23.94 -3.09 -17.47
C PHE A 420 -24.90 -3.35 -16.31
N LEU A 421 -24.73 -2.60 -15.21
CA LEU A 421 -25.54 -2.71 -14.01
C LEU A 421 -26.40 -1.44 -13.84
N PRO A 422 -27.73 -1.54 -14.03
CA PRO A 422 -28.59 -0.37 -14.22
C PRO A 422 -28.76 0.49 -12.96
N ASN A 423 -28.68 -0.12 -11.77
CA ASN A 423 -28.85 0.58 -10.51
C ASN A 423 -27.55 1.24 -10.01
N GLY A 424 -26.43 1.11 -10.74
CA GLY A 424 -25.18 1.79 -10.42
C GLY A 424 -24.54 1.30 -9.11
N SER A 425 -23.75 2.16 -8.47
CA SER A 425 -22.97 1.85 -7.27
C SER A 425 -23.74 2.18 -5.97
N LEU A 426 -23.46 1.42 -4.91
CA LEU A 426 -24.13 1.52 -3.61
C LEU A 426 -23.97 2.90 -2.94
N ASP A 427 -22.83 3.55 -3.10
CA ASP A 427 -22.55 4.89 -2.56
C ASP A 427 -23.58 5.94 -3.03
N ARG A 428 -24.10 5.81 -4.26
CA ARG A 428 -25.12 6.71 -4.83
C ARG A 428 -26.47 6.57 -4.13
N HIS A 429 -26.74 5.40 -3.57
CA HIS A 429 -27.97 5.11 -2.85
C HIS A 429 -27.87 5.43 -1.35
N LEU A 430 -26.68 5.24 -0.76
CA LEU A 430 -26.46 5.54 0.66
C LEU A 430 -26.29 7.05 0.91
N PHE A 431 -25.43 7.73 0.16
CA PHE A 431 -24.96 9.07 0.55
C PHE A 431 -25.59 10.23 -0.22
N ARG A 432 -26.37 9.94 -1.27
CA ARG A 432 -27.06 10.99 -2.02
C ARG A 432 -28.32 11.42 -1.27
N ARG A 433 -28.61 12.72 -1.31
CA ARG A 433 -29.89 13.23 -0.78
C ARG A 433 -31.05 12.56 -1.55
N PRO A 434 -32.00 11.94 -0.85
CA PRO A 434 -33.13 11.30 -1.50
C PRO A 434 -33.97 12.34 -2.27
N THR A 435 -34.54 11.90 -3.38
CA THR A 435 -35.49 12.68 -4.17
C THR A 435 -36.77 11.88 -4.34
N SER A 436 -37.88 12.51 -4.74
CA SER A 436 -39.11 11.80 -5.07
C SER A 436 -38.91 10.72 -6.15
N SER A 437 -37.92 10.90 -7.03
CA SER A 437 -37.52 9.95 -8.07
C SER A 437 -36.46 8.92 -7.63
N SER A 438 -35.92 9.02 -6.41
CA SER A 438 -34.86 8.17 -5.89
C SER A 438 -34.97 8.11 -4.37
N PRO A 439 -35.95 7.34 -3.84
CA PRO A 439 -36.11 7.15 -2.40
C PRO A 439 -34.89 6.45 -1.78
N PRO A 440 -34.71 6.53 -0.45
CA PRO A 440 -33.69 5.75 0.25
C PRO A 440 -33.88 4.25 -0.02
N LEU A 441 -32.77 3.49 -0.07
CA LEU A 441 -32.87 2.03 -0.15
C LEU A 441 -33.58 1.48 1.10
N PRO A 442 -34.63 0.63 0.94
CA PRO A 442 -35.26 -0.07 2.06
C PRO A 442 -34.26 -0.97 2.80
N TRP A 443 -34.53 -1.22 4.08
CA TRP A 443 -33.63 -1.99 4.93
C TRP A 443 -33.36 -3.41 4.42
N GLU A 444 -34.38 -4.13 3.98
CA GLU A 444 -34.22 -5.49 3.47
C GLU A 444 -33.20 -5.55 2.31
N ILE A 445 -33.23 -4.55 1.42
CA ILE A 445 -32.28 -4.44 0.31
C ILE A 445 -30.88 -4.14 0.84
N ARG A 446 -30.75 -3.21 1.80
CA ARG A 446 -29.46 -2.90 2.45
C ARG A 446 -28.83 -4.12 3.11
N TYR A 447 -29.63 -4.89 3.85
CA TYR A 447 -29.19 -6.11 4.50
C TYR A 447 -28.74 -7.17 3.48
N ASN A 448 -29.53 -7.38 2.43
CA ASN A 448 -29.19 -8.28 1.33
C ASN A 448 -27.91 -7.86 0.59
N VAL A 449 -27.67 -6.56 0.44
CA VAL A 449 -26.43 -6.02 -0.13
C VAL A 449 -25.23 -6.36 0.76
N ALA A 450 -25.32 -6.16 2.08
CA ALA A 450 -24.25 -6.51 3.01
C ALA A 450 -23.94 -8.03 2.96
N VAL A 451 -24.97 -8.87 2.98
CA VAL A 451 -24.83 -10.33 2.87
C VAL A 451 -24.24 -10.73 1.51
N GLY A 452 -24.65 -10.08 0.42
CA GLY A 452 -24.12 -10.32 -0.93
C GLY A 452 -22.64 -9.95 -1.05
N LEU A 453 -22.24 -8.81 -0.46
CA LEU A 453 -20.83 -8.41 -0.38
C LEU A 453 -20.01 -9.40 0.46
N ALA A 454 -20.56 -9.87 1.59
CA ALA A 454 -19.89 -10.84 2.42
C ALA A 454 -19.63 -12.17 1.67
N LYS A 455 -20.62 -12.64 0.90
CA LYS A 455 -20.48 -13.82 0.02
C LYS A 455 -19.43 -13.63 -1.07
N ALA A 456 -19.36 -12.42 -1.65
CA ALA A 456 -18.31 -12.11 -2.62
C ALA A 456 -16.91 -12.26 -2.02
N LEU A 457 -16.70 -11.74 -0.81
CA LEU A 457 -15.42 -11.86 -0.11
C LEU A 457 -15.11 -13.29 0.32
N LEU A 458 -16.10 -14.03 0.82
CA LEU A 458 -15.94 -15.45 1.13
C LEU A 458 -15.43 -16.24 -0.10
N TYR A 459 -16.05 -15.99 -1.27
CA TYR A 459 -15.63 -16.62 -2.51
C TYR A 459 -14.17 -16.30 -2.87
N LEU A 460 -13.79 -15.02 -2.75
CA LEU A 460 -12.42 -14.57 -3.05
C LEU A 460 -11.38 -15.14 -2.08
N HIS A 461 -11.71 -15.26 -0.80
CA HIS A 461 -10.77 -15.64 0.25
C HIS A 461 -10.64 -17.15 0.42
N GLU A 462 -11.73 -17.91 0.26
CA GLU A 462 -11.79 -19.32 0.67
C GLU A 462 -12.30 -20.29 -0.40
N GLU A 463 -13.18 -19.87 -1.30
CA GLU A 463 -13.85 -20.82 -2.23
C GLU A 463 -13.20 -20.89 -3.60
N TRP A 464 -12.35 -19.93 -3.96
CA TRP A 464 -11.56 -19.96 -5.18
C TRP A 464 -10.22 -20.67 -4.97
N GLU A 465 -9.67 -21.29 -6.03
CA GLU A 465 -8.42 -22.07 -6.00
C GLU A 465 -7.21 -21.33 -5.39
N GLN A 466 -7.21 -20.00 -5.48
CA GLN A 466 -6.19 -19.14 -4.91
C GLN A 466 -6.85 -18.01 -4.14
N CYS A 467 -6.34 -17.69 -2.94
CA CYS A 467 -6.83 -16.56 -2.17
C CYS A 467 -6.58 -15.24 -2.92
N VAL A 468 -7.66 -14.49 -3.16
CA VAL A 468 -7.65 -13.17 -3.77
C VAL A 468 -7.98 -12.14 -2.70
N VAL A 469 -7.04 -11.22 -2.42
CA VAL A 469 -7.31 -10.04 -1.59
C VAL A 469 -7.64 -8.88 -2.50
N HIS A 470 -8.80 -8.25 -2.31
CA HIS A 470 -9.34 -7.20 -3.18
C HIS A 470 -8.66 -5.84 -2.96
N ARG A 471 -8.44 -5.46 -1.68
CA ARG A 471 -7.73 -4.24 -1.23
C ARG A 471 -8.41 -2.89 -1.46
N ASP A 472 -9.65 -2.89 -1.95
CA ASP A 472 -10.39 -1.64 -2.22
C ASP A 472 -11.89 -1.84 -2.05
N ILE A 473 -12.29 -2.46 -0.94
CA ILE A 473 -13.70 -2.65 -0.59
C ILE A 473 -14.25 -1.33 -0.06
N LYS A 474 -15.22 -0.77 -0.79
CA LYS A 474 -15.92 0.48 -0.47
C LYS A 474 -17.24 0.56 -1.24
N PRO A 475 -18.23 1.37 -0.84
CA PRO A 475 -19.54 1.36 -1.47
C PRO A 475 -19.53 1.78 -2.95
N SER A 476 -18.57 2.58 -3.40
CA SER A 476 -18.46 2.96 -4.82
C SER A 476 -18.03 1.80 -5.73
N ASN A 477 -17.46 0.73 -5.15
CA ASN A 477 -17.03 -0.48 -5.86
C ASN A 477 -18.05 -1.63 -5.73
N VAL A 478 -19.14 -1.42 -4.98
CA VAL A 478 -20.27 -2.36 -4.86
C VAL A 478 -21.37 -1.90 -5.80
N MET A 479 -21.56 -2.63 -6.88
CA MET A 479 -22.57 -2.34 -7.90
C MET A 479 -23.87 -3.10 -7.62
N LEU A 480 -25.00 -2.57 -8.09
CA LEU A 480 -26.32 -3.15 -7.91
C LEU A 480 -26.91 -3.56 -9.26
N ASP A 481 -27.31 -4.83 -9.37
CA ASP A 481 -28.04 -5.34 -10.54
C ASP A 481 -29.50 -4.86 -10.56
N SER A 482 -30.29 -5.28 -11.56
CA SER A 482 -31.69 -4.88 -11.70
C SER A 482 -32.58 -5.28 -10.51
N GLY A 483 -32.22 -6.36 -9.80
CA GLY A 483 -32.89 -6.82 -8.58
C GLY A 483 -32.27 -6.24 -7.29
N PHE A 484 -31.40 -5.24 -7.40
CA PHE A 484 -30.65 -4.65 -6.28
C PHE A 484 -29.72 -5.64 -5.55
N ASN A 485 -29.31 -6.73 -6.19
CA ASN A 485 -28.29 -7.61 -5.62
C ASN A 485 -26.90 -7.00 -5.77
N ALA A 486 -26.08 -7.15 -4.73
CA ALA A 486 -24.71 -6.63 -4.72
C ALA A 486 -23.77 -7.44 -5.63
N LYS A 487 -22.97 -6.73 -6.41
CA LYS A 487 -21.86 -7.25 -7.22
C LYS A 487 -20.60 -6.41 -6.96
N LEU A 488 -19.58 -7.02 -6.38
CA LEU A 488 -18.30 -6.39 -6.12
C LEU A 488 -17.49 -6.28 -7.43
N GLY A 489 -16.96 -5.09 -7.70
CA GLY A 489 -16.14 -4.79 -8.87
C GLY A 489 -14.85 -4.02 -8.52
N ASP A 490 -14.10 -3.65 -9.56
CA ASP A 490 -12.81 -2.95 -9.51
C ASP A 490 -11.65 -3.75 -8.88
N PHE A 491 -11.11 -4.68 -9.66
CA PHE A 491 -10.03 -5.58 -9.24
C PHE A 491 -8.62 -5.03 -9.55
N GLY A 492 -8.49 -3.72 -9.82
CA GLY A 492 -7.21 -3.11 -10.19
C GLY A 492 -6.12 -3.28 -9.11
N LEU A 493 -6.51 -3.16 -7.84
CA LEU A 493 -5.60 -3.33 -6.71
C LEU A 493 -5.49 -4.78 -6.21
N ALA A 494 -6.38 -5.67 -6.66
CA ALA A 494 -6.46 -7.04 -6.15
C ALA A 494 -5.15 -7.82 -6.34
N ARG A 495 -4.84 -8.75 -5.44
CA ARG A 495 -3.62 -9.57 -5.49
C ARG A 495 -3.94 -11.02 -5.12
N LEU A 496 -3.22 -11.94 -5.75
CA LEU A 496 -3.20 -13.34 -5.35
C LEU A 496 -2.23 -13.47 -4.17
N VAL A 497 -2.70 -14.10 -3.09
CA VAL A 497 -1.89 -14.36 -1.89
C VAL A 497 -1.66 -15.86 -1.78
N ASP A 498 -0.39 -16.24 -1.73
CA ASP A 498 0.01 -17.63 -1.47
C ASP A 498 0.16 -17.84 0.03
N HIS A 499 -0.66 -18.73 0.60
CA HIS A 499 -0.65 -19.03 2.02
C HIS A 499 0.62 -19.76 2.48
N GLN A 500 1.41 -20.35 1.57
CA GLN A 500 2.57 -21.17 1.92
C GLN A 500 3.91 -20.40 1.95
N LEU A 501 3.99 -19.24 1.28
CA LEU A 501 5.26 -18.52 1.07
C LEU A 501 5.41 -17.21 1.86
N GLY A 502 4.48 -16.93 2.77
CA GLY A 502 4.50 -15.69 3.56
C GLY A 502 4.08 -14.45 2.76
N GLN A 503 3.50 -13.49 3.46
CA GLN A 503 2.99 -12.25 2.88
C GLN A 503 4.14 -11.34 2.41
N HIS A 504 4.31 -11.23 1.09
CA HIS A 504 5.23 -10.26 0.48
C HIS A 504 4.66 -8.83 0.61
N ALA A 505 5.53 -7.83 0.84
CA ALA A 505 5.10 -6.43 0.89
C ALA A 505 4.48 -6.02 -0.45
N THR A 506 3.21 -5.61 -0.42
CA THR A 506 2.43 -5.28 -1.63
C THR A 506 2.40 -3.79 -1.95
N GLY A 507 3.07 -2.97 -1.12
CA GLY A 507 2.98 -1.51 -1.09
C GLY A 507 1.65 -1.06 -0.47
N VAL A 508 1.66 0.08 0.23
CA VAL A 508 0.42 0.68 0.77
C VAL A 508 -0.45 1.15 -0.41
N ALA A 509 -1.63 0.56 -0.55
CA ALA A 509 -2.62 0.96 -1.54
C ALA A 509 -4.03 0.57 -1.05
N GLY A 510 -5.00 1.44 -1.32
CA GLY A 510 -6.39 1.33 -0.88
C GLY A 510 -6.99 2.73 -0.71
N THR A 511 -8.26 2.81 -0.30
CA THR A 511 -8.96 4.08 -0.07
C THR A 511 -8.95 4.45 1.41
N LEU A 512 -8.65 5.72 1.73
CA LEU A 512 -8.69 6.23 3.10
C LEU A 512 -10.08 6.08 3.72
N GLY A 513 -10.13 5.76 5.02
CA GLY A 513 -11.34 5.40 5.74
C GLY A 513 -11.66 3.89 5.73
N TYR A 514 -11.20 3.17 4.70
CA TYR A 514 -11.40 1.72 4.56
C TYR A 514 -10.12 0.92 4.82
N LEU A 515 -8.96 1.57 4.79
CA LEU A 515 -7.67 0.89 4.97
C LEU A 515 -7.48 0.44 6.42
N ALA A 516 -7.17 -0.85 6.60
CA ALA A 516 -6.92 -1.43 7.91
C ALA A 516 -5.65 -0.84 8.56
N PRO A 517 -5.61 -0.67 9.90
CA PRO A 517 -4.49 -0.04 10.60
C PRO A 517 -3.12 -0.69 10.33
N GLU A 518 -3.08 -2.01 10.19
CA GLU A 518 -1.86 -2.78 9.95
C GLU A 518 -1.31 -2.61 8.54
N CYS A 519 -2.16 -2.25 7.57
CA CYS A 519 -1.72 -2.00 6.20
C CYS A 519 -0.85 -0.74 6.11
N PHE A 520 -1.05 0.25 6.98
CA PHE A 520 -0.19 1.45 7.06
C PHE A 520 1.24 1.10 7.51
N HIS A 521 1.38 0.16 8.44
CA HIS A 521 2.65 -0.17 9.08
C HIS A 521 3.45 -1.22 8.30
N THR A 522 2.75 -2.21 7.75
CA THR A 522 3.39 -3.37 7.13
C THR A 522 3.46 -3.27 5.61
N GLY A 523 2.61 -2.45 4.98
CA GLY A 523 2.39 -2.47 3.53
C GLY A 523 1.89 -3.82 3.01
N LYS A 524 1.44 -4.71 3.90
CA LYS A 524 0.93 -6.05 3.58
C LYS A 524 -0.58 -5.99 3.58
N ALA A 525 -1.17 -6.50 2.51
CA ALA A 525 -2.60 -6.75 2.43
C ALA A 525 -2.87 -8.22 2.72
N SER A 526 -3.96 -8.50 3.44
CA SER A 526 -4.39 -9.83 3.84
C SER A 526 -5.91 -9.97 3.75
N LYS A 527 -6.43 -11.18 3.90
CA LYS A 527 -7.88 -11.41 3.97
C LYS A 527 -8.51 -10.60 5.13
N GLU A 528 -7.81 -10.49 6.26
CA GLU A 528 -8.23 -9.71 7.43
C GLU A 528 -8.31 -8.21 7.13
N SER A 529 -7.49 -7.68 6.22
CA SER A 529 -7.57 -6.29 5.79
C SER A 529 -8.80 -6.00 4.91
N ASP A 530 -9.23 -6.96 4.08
CA ASP A 530 -10.50 -6.88 3.35
C ASP A 530 -11.69 -7.00 4.31
N VAL A 531 -11.60 -7.87 5.34
CA VAL A 531 -12.61 -7.99 6.40
C VAL A 531 -12.80 -6.66 7.13
N TYR A 532 -11.72 -5.97 7.49
CA TYR A 532 -11.80 -4.63 8.08
C TYR A 532 -12.58 -3.66 7.18
N SER A 533 -12.21 -3.62 5.90
CA SER A 533 -12.86 -2.76 4.91
C SER A 533 -14.36 -3.09 4.77
N PHE A 534 -14.72 -4.39 4.80
CA PHE A 534 -16.11 -4.84 4.84
C PHE A 534 -16.85 -4.34 6.10
N GLY A 535 -16.20 -4.42 7.27
CA GLY A 535 -16.78 -3.92 8.52
C GLY A 535 -17.16 -2.45 8.43
N VAL A 536 -16.28 -1.62 7.88
CA VAL A 536 -16.58 -0.20 7.61
C VAL A 536 -17.77 -0.04 6.67
N VAL A 537 -17.82 -0.79 5.56
CA VAL A 537 -18.95 -0.73 4.61
C VAL A 537 -20.26 -1.19 5.26
N ALA A 538 -20.24 -2.20 6.13
CA ALA A 538 -21.43 -2.65 6.86
C ALA A 538 -21.98 -1.54 7.77
N LEU A 539 -21.11 -0.77 8.43
CA LEU A 539 -21.52 0.39 9.22
C LEU A 539 -22.06 1.52 8.33
N GLU A 540 -21.47 1.77 7.16
CA GLU A 540 -22.02 2.76 6.21
C GLU A 540 -23.41 2.37 5.69
N ILE A 541 -23.65 1.06 5.47
CA ILE A 541 -24.96 0.53 5.07
C ILE A 541 -26.01 0.80 6.14
N ALA A 542 -25.69 0.54 7.41
CA ALA A 542 -26.59 0.72 8.55
C ALA A 542 -26.87 2.20 8.85
N THR A 543 -25.83 3.03 8.87
CA THR A 543 -25.90 4.43 9.30
C THR A 543 -26.24 5.41 8.17
N GLY A 544 -26.01 5.02 6.91
CA GLY A 544 -26.15 5.92 5.76
C GLY A 544 -25.12 7.06 5.74
N ARG A 545 -24.08 7.00 6.58
CA ARG A 545 -23.01 8.00 6.72
C ARG A 545 -21.71 7.50 6.10
N ARG A 546 -20.86 8.42 5.64
CA ARG A 546 -19.55 8.06 5.05
C ARG A 546 -18.53 7.70 6.12
N ALA A 547 -17.58 6.84 5.77
CA ALA A 547 -16.48 6.42 6.66
C ALA A 547 -15.67 7.62 7.21
N VAL A 548 -15.48 8.64 6.37
CA VAL A 548 -14.86 9.92 6.73
C VAL A 548 -15.81 11.04 6.28
N GLU A 549 -16.37 11.77 7.25
CA GLU A 549 -17.14 12.99 7.01
C GLU A 549 -16.38 14.19 7.59
N HIS A 550 -16.14 15.19 6.75
CA HIS A 550 -15.71 16.50 7.24
C HIS A 550 -16.94 17.23 7.76
N ASP A 551 -16.97 17.46 9.06
CA ASP A 551 -17.91 18.42 9.62
C ASP A 551 -17.45 19.82 9.19
N LYS A 552 -18.27 20.48 8.37
CA LYS A 552 -17.96 21.81 7.85
C LYS A 552 -18.08 22.90 8.91
N GLU A 553 -18.77 22.62 10.01
CA GLU A 553 -19.07 23.57 11.07
C GLU A 553 -18.08 23.42 12.24
N ALA A 554 -17.63 22.20 12.55
CA ALA A 554 -16.69 21.94 13.64
C ALA A 554 -15.20 21.92 13.23
N GLU A 555 -14.87 21.96 11.92
CA GLU A 555 -13.51 21.71 11.38
C GLU A 555 -12.90 20.35 11.82
N GLU A 556 -13.73 19.44 12.37
CA GLU A 556 -13.33 18.12 12.83
C GLU A 556 -13.71 17.03 11.81
N GLU A 557 -12.81 16.07 11.62
CA GLU A 557 -13.10 14.85 10.86
C GLU A 557 -13.79 13.84 11.77
N VAL A 558 -15.09 13.64 11.61
CA VAL A 558 -15.81 12.58 12.33
C VAL A 558 -15.57 11.27 11.58
N ARG A 559 -14.87 10.34 12.25
CA ARG A 559 -14.68 8.98 11.74
C ARG A 559 -15.83 8.10 12.15
N LEU A 560 -16.48 7.49 11.16
CA LEU A 560 -17.66 6.66 11.38
C LEU A 560 -17.40 5.55 12.40
N LEU A 561 -16.27 4.84 12.26
CA LEU A 561 -15.93 3.70 13.11
C LEU A 561 -15.80 4.12 14.58
N GLU A 562 -15.06 5.19 14.87
CA GLU A 562 -14.84 5.69 16.23
C GLU A 562 -16.17 6.11 16.88
N TRP A 563 -17.01 6.82 16.14
CA TRP A 563 -18.33 7.25 16.59
C TRP A 563 -19.28 6.07 16.87
N VAL A 564 -19.39 5.10 15.95
CA VAL A 564 -20.27 3.93 16.15
C VAL A 564 -19.77 3.05 17.30
N TRP A 565 -18.45 2.92 17.48
CA TRP A 565 -17.88 2.17 18.60
C TRP A 565 -18.22 2.81 19.94
N ASP A 566 -18.14 4.13 20.06
CA ASP A 566 -18.55 4.88 21.25
C ASP A 566 -20.05 4.72 21.54
N MET A 567 -20.89 4.77 20.50
CA MET A 567 -22.34 4.52 20.63
C MET A 567 -22.63 3.09 21.14
N ASN A 568 -21.90 2.09 20.64
CA ASN A 568 -21.97 0.71 21.14
C ASN A 568 -21.55 0.63 22.62
N GLY A 569 -20.42 1.25 22.99
CA GLY A 569 -19.93 1.28 24.37
C GLY A 569 -20.90 1.90 25.37
N LYS A 570 -21.70 2.86 24.91
CA LYS A 570 -22.77 3.53 25.67
C LYS A 570 -24.11 2.78 25.65
N GLY A 571 -24.22 1.67 24.91
CA GLY A 571 -25.48 0.92 24.76
C GLY A 571 -26.53 1.66 23.94
N ARG A 572 -26.12 2.56 23.04
CA ARG A 572 -26.99 3.44 22.22
C ARG A 572 -26.85 3.15 20.72
N LEU A 573 -26.50 1.91 20.35
CA LEU A 573 -26.12 1.56 18.97
C LEU A 573 -27.22 1.89 17.95
N ILE A 574 -28.48 1.65 18.31
CA ILE A 574 -29.66 1.91 17.45
C ILE A 574 -29.80 3.39 17.09
N GLU A 575 -29.34 4.32 17.93
CA GLU A 575 -29.41 5.75 17.62
C GLU A 575 -28.46 6.19 16.50
N ALA A 576 -27.49 5.36 16.13
CA ALA A 576 -26.60 5.62 15.01
C ALA A 576 -27.18 5.21 13.65
N VAL A 577 -28.32 4.52 13.64
CA VAL A 577 -28.99 4.04 12.43
C VAL A 577 -29.44 5.21 11.55
N ASP A 578 -29.48 4.97 10.23
CA ASP A 578 -29.95 5.94 9.26
C ASP A 578 -31.40 6.39 9.56
N ARG A 579 -31.56 7.65 9.97
CA ARG A 579 -32.85 8.26 10.31
C ARG A 579 -33.88 8.19 9.17
N ARG A 580 -33.44 8.00 7.93
CA ARG A 580 -34.35 7.82 6.78
C ARG A 580 -35.09 6.47 6.81
N LEU A 581 -34.71 5.57 7.70
CA LEU A 581 -35.37 4.28 7.93
C LEU A 581 -36.31 4.32 9.15
N GLU A 582 -36.62 5.50 9.70
CA GLU A 582 -37.36 5.64 10.96
C GLU A 582 -38.73 4.96 10.97
N GLU A 583 -39.41 4.93 9.83
CA GLU A 583 -40.72 4.29 9.70
C GLU A 583 -40.66 2.74 9.79
N GLN A 584 -39.48 2.12 9.74
CA GLN A 584 -39.28 0.67 9.75
C GLN A 584 -38.86 0.11 11.12
N PHE A 585 -38.60 0.94 12.13
CA PHE A 585 -38.15 0.49 13.45
C PHE A 585 -39.18 -0.35 14.22
N GLU A 586 -40.47 -0.26 13.87
CA GLU A 586 -41.53 -1.02 14.57
C GLU A 586 -41.49 -2.53 14.28
N GLU A 587 -40.71 -2.97 13.29
CA GLU A 587 -40.53 -4.38 12.96
C GLU A 587 -39.44 -5.02 13.82
N ALA A 588 -39.80 -5.93 14.73
CA ALA A 588 -38.83 -6.61 15.60
C ALA A 588 -37.69 -7.32 14.81
N GLN A 589 -37.98 -7.80 13.60
CA GLN A 589 -36.98 -8.38 12.71
C GLN A 589 -35.99 -7.34 12.18
N PHE A 590 -36.44 -6.12 11.88
CA PHE A 590 -35.59 -5.01 11.45
C PHE A 590 -34.56 -4.70 12.54
N GLU A 591 -35.01 -4.51 13.78
CA GLU A 591 -34.13 -4.11 14.88
C GLU A 591 -33.06 -5.18 15.15
N ALA A 592 -33.47 -6.46 15.22
CA ALA A 592 -32.55 -7.58 15.41
C ALA A 592 -31.52 -7.69 14.29
N GLN A 593 -31.93 -7.54 13.02
CA GLN A 593 -31.01 -7.55 11.88
C GLN A 593 -30.08 -6.33 11.88
N MET A 594 -30.59 -5.15 12.23
CA MET A 594 -29.84 -3.90 12.27
C MET A 594 -28.73 -3.97 13.31
N GLU A 595 -29.09 -4.32 14.54
CA GLU A 595 -28.14 -4.51 15.64
C GLU A 595 -27.09 -5.57 15.25
N ARG A 596 -27.55 -6.70 14.68
CA ARG A 596 -26.67 -7.76 14.21
C ARG A 596 -25.67 -7.28 13.15
N LEU A 597 -26.11 -6.54 12.14
CA LEU A 597 -25.23 -5.99 11.10
C LEU A 597 -24.19 -5.05 11.70
N MET A 598 -24.59 -4.17 12.61
CA MET A 598 -23.70 -3.20 13.23
C MET A 598 -22.66 -3.87 14.13
N LEU A 599 -23.06 -4.86 14.93
CA LEU A 599 -22.15 -5.65 15.77
C LEU A 599 -21.16 -6.45 14.91
N VAL A 600 -21.60 -7.09 13.84
CA VAL A 600 -20.70 -7.75 12.87
C VAL A 600 -19.78 -6.73 12.20
N GLY A 601 -20.29 -5.55 11.86
CA GLY A 601 -19.50 -4.45 11.31
C GLY A 601 -18.35 -4.03 12.22
N LEU A 602 -18.62 -3.83 13.51
CA LEU A 602 -17.61 -3.51 14.53
C LEU A 602 -16.62 -4.67 14.75
N TRP A 603 -17.11 -5.92 14.77
CA TRP A 603 -16.26 -7.10 14.91
C TRP A 603 -15.30 -7.27 13.72
N CYS A 604 -15.80 -7.09 12.49
CA CYS A 604 -15.00 -7.06 11.28
C CYS A 604 -14.00 -5.90 11.25
N ALA A 605 -14.40 -4.72 11.73
CA ALA A 605 -13.56 -3.52 11.79
C ALA A 605 -12.68 -3.44 13.06
N HIS A 606 -12.46 -4.55 13.75
CA HIS A 606 -11.64 -4.56 14.96
C HIS A 606 -10.19 -4.08 14.66
N PRO A 607 -9.61 -3.19 15.47
CA PRO A 607 -8.25 -2.65 15.23
C PRO A 607 -7.16 -3.73 15.17
N ASP A 608 -7.23 -4.74 16.03
CA ASP A 608 -6.38 -5.93 15.97
C ASP A 608 -6.91 -6.93 14.92
N GLN A 609 -6.07 -7.26 13.93
CA GLN A 609 -6.38 -8.23 12.87
C GLN A 609 -6.74 -9.62 13.41
N ALA A 610 -6.15 -10.04 14.54
CA ALA A 610 -6.32 -11.39 15.07
C ALA A 610 -7.70 -11.61 15.71
N GLN A 611 -8.40 -10.52 16.03
CA GLN A 611 -9.73 -10.56 16.62
C GLN A 611 -10.85 -10.50 15.58
N ARG A 612 -10.51 -10.26 14.30
CA ARG A 612 -11.49 -10.17 13.21
C ARG A 612 -11.98 -11.57 12.83
N PRO A 613 -13.27 -11.74 12.49
CA PRO A 613 -13.79 -13.00 12.01
C PRO A 613 -13.28 -13.29 10.59
N SER A 614 -13.30 -14.57 10.21
CA SER A 614 -13.36 -14.94 8.79
C SER A 614 -14.67 -14.45 8.16
N MET A 615 -14.69 -14.31 6.83
CA MET A 615 -15.93 -13.96 6.13
C MET A 615 -17.01 -15.04 6.27
N ARG A 616 -16.62 -16.30 6.47
CA ARG A 616 -17.53 -17.40 6.78
C ARG A 616 -18.26 -17.19 8.11
N GLU A 617 -17.51 -16.89 9.17
CA GLU A 617 -18.06 -16.60 10.49
C GLU A 617 -18.94 -15.35 10.47
N ALA A 618 -18.52 -14.30 9.76
CA ALA A 618 -19.31 -13.09 9.58
C ALA A 618 -20.67 -13.39 8.91
N ILE A 619 -20.70 -14.22 7.86
CA ILE A 619 -21.95 -14.62 7.18
C ILE A 619 -22.85 -15.45 8.12
N GLN A 620 -22.29 -16.40 8.87
CA GLN A 620 -23.05 -17.20 9.83
C GLN A 620 -23.66 -16.33 10.93
N ALA A 621 -22.92 -15.33 11.42
CA ALA A 621 -23.42 -14.35 12.38
C ALA A 621 -24.55 -13.50 11.80
N LEU A 622 -24.41 -12.99 10.57
CA LEU A 622 -25.47 -12.26 9.85
C LEU A 622 -26.70 -13.13 9.56
N ARG A 623 -26.59 -14.45 9.54
CA ARG A 623 -27.72 -15.35 9.32
C ARG A 623 -28.37 -15.85 10.60
N PHE A 624 -27.90 -15.42 11.77
CA PHE A 624 -28.33 -15.95 13.06
C PHE A 624 -28.07 -17.47 13.18
N GLU A 625 -27.07 -17.98 12.44
CA GLU A 625 -26.67 -19.39 12.44
C GLU A 625 -25.50 -19.66 13.42
N ALA A 626 -24.73 -18.63 13.78
CA ALA A 626 -23.59 -18.74 14.71
C ALA A 626 -24.02 -18.61 16.18
N THR A 627 -23.29 -19.30 17.07
CA THR A 627 -23.66 -19.48 18.48
C THR A 627 -23.48 -18.24 19.37
N ALA A 628 -22.66 -17.25 19.00
CA ALA A 628 -22.62 -15.90 19.60
C ALA A 628 -21.64 -14.99 18.83
N ILE A 629 -21.94 -13.69 18.72
CA ILE A 629 -20.93 -12.68 18.39
C ILE A 629 -20.10 -12.44 19.66
N PRO A 630 -18.76 -12.40 19.61
CA PRO A 630 -17.95 -12.13 20.80
C PRO A 630 -18.30 -10.77 21.39
N SER A 631 -18.27 -10.67 22.72
CA SER A 631 -18.48 -9.40 23.41
C SER A 631 -17.39 -8.41 23.04
N LEU A 632 -17.75 -7.34 22.32
CA LEU A 632 -16.81 -6.31 21.90
C LEU A 632 -16.43 -5.40 23.09
N PRO A 633 -15.19 -4.90 23.15
CA PRO A 633 -14.78 -3.90 24.14
C PRO A 633 -15.65 -2.64 24.09
N LYS A 634 -15.97 -2.07 25.26
CA LYS A 634 -16.79 -0.83 25.35
C LYS A 634 -16.10 0.39 24.72
N THR A 635 -14.77 0.46 24.81
CA THR A 635 -13.96 1.50 24.18
C THR A 635 -13.17 0.88 23.04
N MET A 636 -13.04 1.60 21.92
CA MET A 636 -12.28 1.12 20.78
C MET A 636 -10.82 0.86 21.18
N PRO A 637 -10.29 -0.37 20.98
CA PRO A 637 -8.90 -0.65 21.29
C PRO A 637 -7.95 0.19 20.44
N VAL A 638 -6.84 0.62 21.04
CA VAL A 638 -5.76 1.23 20.25
C VAL A 638 -5.05 0.12 19.46
N PRO A 639 -4.82 0.28 18.14
CA PRO A 639 -4.11 -0.72 17.36
C PRO A 639 -2.75 -1.10 17.97
N VAL A 640 -2.55 -2.38 18.27
CA VAL A 640 -1.27 -2.91 18.78
C VAL A 640 -0.55 -3.64 17.65
N PHE A 641 0.51 -3.05 17.12
CA PHE A 641 1.33 -3.70 16.09
C PHE A 641 2.45 -4.50 16.76
N GLN A 642 2.42 -5.82 16.60
CA GLN A 642 3.55 -6.68 17.00
C GLN A 642 4.73 -6.50 16.03
N PRO A 643 5.98 -6.47 16.52
CA PRO A 643 7.15 -6.45 15.65
C PRO A 643 7.21 -7.72 14.79
N LEU A 644 7.55 -7.56 13.51
CA LEU A 644 7.97 -8.69 12.67
C LEU A 644 9.27 -9.24 13.26
N VAL A 645 9.20 -10.41 13.90
CA VAL A 645 10.40 -11.19 14.23
C VAL A 645 11.03 -11.60 12.89
N PRO A 646 12.31 -11.25 12.62
CA PRO A 646 13.01 -11.77 11.46
C PRO A 646 13.03 -13.29 11.56
N ALA A 647 12.59 -13.99 10.50
CA ALA A 647 12.73 -15.43 10.43
C ALA A 647 14.21 -15.79 10.72
N PRO A 648 14.50 -16.80 11.57
CA PRO A 648 15.87 -17.18 11.83
C PRO A 648 16.53 -17.51 10.50
N GLN A 649 17.60 -16.78 10.18
CA GLN A 649 18.43 -17.12 9.04
C GLN A 649 18.93 -18.55 9.30
N GLY A 650 18.43 -19.49 8.50
CA GLY A 650 18.83 -20.89 8.57
C GLY A 650 20.35 -20.94 8.51
N SER A 651 20.96 -21.33 9.62
CA SER A 651 22.36 -21.71 9.66
C SER A 651 22.54 -22.83 8.63
N ILE A 652 23.37 -22.56 7.62
CA ILE A 652 23.85 -23.56 6.67
C ILE A 652 24.63 -24.59 7.48
N SER A 653 23.96 -25.65 7.89
CA SER A 653 24.60 -26.85 8.41
C SER A 653 24.84 -27.77 7.23
N SER A 654 26.12 -27.90 6.86
CA SER A 654 26.62 -28.88 5.93
C SER A 654 26.32 -30.29 6.45
N THR A 655 25.38 -30.99 5.81
CA THR A 655 25.21 -32.44 5.99
C THR A 655 26.32 -33.19 5.23
N PRO A 656 27.14 -34.02 5.90
CA PRO A 656 27.84 -35.09 5.21
C PRO A 656 26.87 -36.25 5.01
N THR A 657 26.77 -36.71 3.77
CA THR A 657 26.25 -38.03 3.41
C THR A 657 26.89 -39.12 4.27
N ASN A 658 26.08 -39.95 4.92
CA ASN A 658 26.29 -41.39 4.90
C ASN A 658 25.04 -42.18 5.28
N THR A 659 24.84 -43.21 4.47
CA THR A 659 23.76 -44.17 4.43
C THR A 659 23.94 -45.25 5.51
N PHE A 660 22.82 -45.89 5.87
CA PHE A 660 22.65 -47.18 6.57
C PHE A 660 22.80 -47.24 8.09
N GLY A 661 21.81 -47.92 8.70
CA GLY A 661 22.07 -48.85 9.80
C GLY A 661 21.22 -48.67 11.05
N SER A 662 20.04 -49.26 11.06
CA SER A 662 19.34 -49.69 12.28
C SER A 662 20.24 -50.59 13.13
N LEU A 663 20.35 -50.35 14.44
CA LEU A 663 20.21 -51.34 15.55
C LEU A 663 20.72 -50.79 16.90
N THR A 664 19.76 -50.64 17.82
CA THR A 664 19.77 -51.08 19.24
C THR A 664 21.03 -50.97 20.11
N THR A 665 20.89 -50.14 21.15
CA THR A 665 21.15 -50.37 22.59
C THR A 665 22.52 -50.90 23.06
N GLY A 666 23.14 -50.16 23.98
CA GLY A 666 24.13 -50.73 24.89
C GLY A 666 24.86 -49.72 25.78
N ARG A 667 24.17 -49.31 26.86
CA ARG A 667 24.64 -48.58 28.07
C ARG A 667 24.83 -47.07 28.00
#